data_AF-A0A0C1REJ0-F1
#
_entry.id   AF-A0A0C1REJ0-F1
#
_cell.length_a   1.000
_cell.length_b   1.000
_cell.length_c   1.000
_cell.angle_alpha   90.00
_cell.angle_beta   90.00
_cell.angle_gamma   90.00
#
_symmetry.space_group_name_H-M   'P 1'
#
loop_
_entity.id
_entity.type
_entity.pdbx_description
1 polymer ?
#
loop_
_entity_poly.entity_id
_entity_poly.type
_entity_poly.pdbx_seq_one_letter_code
_entity_poly.pdbx_strand_id
1 'polypeptide(L)'
;MISESLSGKRIAITGSTGFLGTAIVEKLLRSIPDCELILIVRPGRRGASHRVAREILRNDAFDRLKADLGSEAFEEMTDKRITAIGGDVSVDGLGLDKQGLAELSTCDIFIHSAASVSFDSPLDQAVEINLLGPVRIAETLKNLQVAPHLVAVSTCYVAGSRRGSAPEEPINESHFYVNVDWRTEVETARRIRMDTESNSRTPEKLLEFRREAEEELGAVGTPALAEKTEQLRTRWVDDRMAEAGVSRASSLGFPDAYAYTKALGEVALAETADSIPMSIVRPAIIEAAVAEPSPGWIRGFRMAEPIIISYARGLLEEFPGIPEGVIDVIPVDLVVSAICAVAARGPIEGSDIIQVASGSSNPLRYGRLVDLVRAWFTENPIYDEYGQPISVPEWSFPGRGRVKKQLERASTMLNRAEKIVGALPVRGRQAEMGARLAERSEQIERAASYVELYGAYAECEAVYELDRLMELWSSLNAEDQQAFCFDPAIVDWDSHIPNVWMPSVVKAGRVPMKPPSKNGESRPERLRRQILSPDRHLAAFDLENTLIASNVVASYAWLASRRLSPRDRLRFVTKTLLEAPTLLALDRKDRSDFLRYFYRRYEGAPVDQIAEDSAEKFSELILAKSFPAAIRRVREHKALGHRTVLITGALDFIVEPFRPLFDDIVCAELGQSNGTYTGEMTAVPPTGEARYQALYDYAQKHGLDLRESIAYADSASDLPMLEAVGFPVAVNPETRLAAIARKRGWLVEDFQKSPGTNRRLLPLAPQQNLNSRQRSAVMP
;
A
#
# COMPACT_ATOMS: atom_id res chain seq x y z
N MET A 1 18.25 41.77 9.77
CA MET A 1 16.97 41.03 9.83
C MET A 1 17.13 39.69 9.14
N ILE A 2 16.33 38.66 9.47
CA ILE A 2 16.42 37.32 8.85
C ILE A 2 16.32 37.44 7.33
N SER A 3 15.37 38.25 6.85
CA SER A 3 15.16 38.44 5.42
C SER A 3 16.32 39.12 4.71
N GLU A 4 16.95 40.09 5.36
CA GLU A 4 18.14 40.77 4.83
C GLU A 4 19.36 39.84 4.79
N SER A 5 19.58 39.06 5.85
CA SER A 5 20.71 38.12 5.93
C SER A 5 20.66 37.02 4.88
N LEU A 6 19.45 36.58 4.52
CA LEU A 6 19.20 35.56 3.49
C LEU A 6 18.99 36.14 2.10
N SER A 7 18.94 37.47 1.95
CA SER A 7 18.75 38.11 0.65
C SER A 7 19.95 37.86 -0.27
N GLY A 8 19.67 37.51 -1.53
CA GLY A 8 20.69 37.19 -2.54
C GLY A 8 21.47 35.89 -2.29
N LYS A 9 21.12 35.11 -1.26
CA LYS A 9 21.78 33.83 -0.96
C LYS A 9 21.31 32.71 -1.87
N ARG A 10 22.23 31.83 -2.25
CA ARG A 10 21.95 30.55 -2.94
C ARG A 10 21.88 29.42 -1.91
N ILE A 11 20.70 28.85 -1.71
CA ILE A 11 20.41 27.88 -0.65
C ILE A 11 20.17 26.50 -1.26
N ALA A 12 21.06 25.55 -1.00
CA ALA A 12 20.90 24.16 -1.40
C ALA A 12 20.05 23.39 -0.39
N ILE A 13 19.07 22.61 -0.86
CA ILE A 13 18.13 21.89 0.00
C ILE A 13 17.99 20.43 -0.44
N THR A 14 18.26 19.50 0.47
CA THR A 14 17.88 18.09 0.33
C THR A 14 16.58 17.80 1.09
N GLY A 15 15.80 16.83 0.61
CA GLY A 15 14.54 16.46 1.27
C GLY A 15 13.38 17.42 1.01
N SER A 16 13.49 18.29 -0.01
CA SER A 16 12.48 19.29 -0.38
C SER A 16 11.12 18.68 -0.79
N THR A 17 11.08 17.42 -1.19
CA THR A 17 9.83 16.67 -1.44
C THR A 17 9.14 16.15 -0.17
N GLY A 18 9.77 16.28 1.00
CA GLY A 18 9.23 15.87 2.29
C GLY A 18 8.27 16.90 2.90
N PHE A 19 7.68 16.57 4.05
CA PHE A 19 6.79 17.48 4.80
C PHE A 19 7.50 18.78 5.19
N LEU A 20 8.53 18.68 6.03
CA LEU A 20 9.32 19.83 6.47
C LEU A 20 9.99 20.55 5.29
N GLY A 21 10.66 19.81 4.40
CA GLY A 21 11.37 20.40 3.26
C GLY A 21 10.49 21.21 2.31
N THR A 22 9.24 20.78 2.08
CA THR A 22 8.29 21.56 1.26
C THR A 22 7.90 22.87 1.95
N ALA A 23 7.69 22.85 3.27
CA ALA A 23 7.38 24.06 4.03
C ALA A 23 8.56 25.04 4.09
N ILE A 24 9.80 24.53 4.16
CA ILE A 24 11.02 25.37 4.06
C ILE A 24 11.07 26.08 2.70
N VAL A 25 10.84 25.36 1.61
CA VAL A 25 10.82 25.95 0.25
C VAL A 25 9.74 27.02 0.13
N GLU A 26 8.52 26.74 0.60
CA GLU A 26 7.42 27.71 0.62
C GLU A 26 7.80 28.98 1.39
N LYS A 27 8.29 28.82 2.62
CA LYS A 27 8.64 29.94 3.50
C LYS A 27 9.73 30.82 2.90
N LEU A 28 10.78 30.22 2.34
CA LEU A 28 11.88 30.93 1.70
C LEU A 28 11.40 31.69 0.46
N LEU A 29 10.61 31.06 -0.41
CA LEU A 29 10.09 31.73 -1.62
C LEU A 29 9.17 32.90 -1.28
N ARG A 30 8.31 32.73 -0.28
CA ARG A 30 7.34 33.76 0.14
C ARG A 30 7.97 34.90 0.93
N SER A 31 8.91 34.61 1.81
CA SER A 31 9.40 35.59 2.80
C SER A 31 10.72 36.24 2.40
N ILE A 32 11.49 35.63 1.50
CA ILE A 32 12.81 36.12 1.06
C ILE A 32 12.78 36.33 -0.46
N PRO A 33 12.44 37.52 -0.99
CA PRO A 33 12.18 37.71 -2.43
C PRO A 33 13.33 37.36 -3.36
N ASP A 34 14.58 37.58 -2.92
CA ASP A 34 15.77 37.52 -3.79
C ASP A 34 16.67 36.29 -3.53
N CYS A 35 16.22 35.30 -2.74
CA CYS A 35 17.00 34.07 -2.59
C CYS A 35 16.78 33.10 -3.76
N GLU A 36 17.83 32.34 -4.09
CA GLU A 36 17.79 31.25 -5.08
C GLU A 36 17.88 29.90 -4.37
N LEU A 37 17.10 28.93 -4.83
CA LEU A 37 17.01 27.60 -4.23
C LEU A 37 17.57 26.55 -5.17
N ILE A 38 18.51 25.75 -4.68
CA ILE A 38 19.03 24.57 -5.38
C ILE A 38 18.39 23.34 -4.75
N LEU A 39 17.39 22.76 -5.43
CA LEU A 39 16.63 21.62 -4.90
C LEU A 39 17.24 20.30 -5.37
N ILE A 40 17.82 19.56 -4.43
CA ILE A 40 18.42 18.25 -4.68
C ILE A 40 17.37 17.17 -4.46
N VAL A 41 16.92 16.53 -5.54
CA VAL A 41 15.85 15.52 -5.49
C VAL A 41 16.23 14.27 -6.27
N ARG A 42 15.81 13.08 -5.78
CA ARG A 42 16.01 11.84 -6.53
C ARG A 42 15.24 11.92 -7.87
N PRO A 43 15.88 11.73 -9.02
CA PRO A 43 15.22 11.92 -10.31
C PRO A 43 14.12 10.85 -10.52
N GLY A 44 12.97 11.29 -11.03
CA GLY A 44 11.97 10.35 -11.54
C GLY A 44 12.29 9.90 -12.97
N ARG A 45 11.45 9.05 -13.56
CA ARG A 45 11.59 8.64 -14.98
C ARG A 45 11.66 9.81 -15.98
N ARG A 46 11.12 10.98 -15.61
CA ARG A 46 11.09 12.22 -16.40
C ARG A 46 12.08 13.29 -15.89
N GLY A 47 13.04 12.92 -15.04
CA GLY A 47 14.05 13.83 -14.48
C GLY A 47 13.64 14.54 -13.18
N ALA A 48 14.57 15.34 -12.64
CA ALA A 48 14.44 16.06 -11.37
C ALA A 48 13.45 17.24 -11.44
N SER A 49 13.56 18.09 -12.46
CA SER A 49 12.68 19.27 -12.62
C SER A 49 11.20 18.90 -12.72
N HIS A 50 10.89 17.82 -13.47
CA HIS A 50 9.50 17.32 -13.54
C HIS A 50 8.99 16.85 -12.17
N ARG A 51 9.86 16.26 -11.35
CA ARG A 51 9.51 15.81 -10.01
C ARG A 51 9.26 17.00 -9.08
N VAL A 52 10.11 18.03 -9.11
CA VAL A 52 9.90 19.28 -8.35
C VAL A 52 8.57 19.93 -8.71
N ALA A 53 8.29 20.11 -10.00
CA ALA A 53 7.03 20.69 -10.46
C ALA A 53 5.81 19.88 -9.96
N ARG A 54 5.90 18.55 -10.00
CA ARG A 54 4.78 17.67 -9.62
C ARG A 54 4.59 17.50 -8.12
N GLU A 55 5.66 17.31 -7.35
CA GLU A 55 5.61 16.88 -5.94
C GLU A 55 5.83 18.03 -4.94
N ILE A 56 6.32 19.18 -5.40
CA ILE A 56 6.56 20.37 -4.56
C ILE A 56 5.62 21.48 -5.02
N LEU A 57 5.80 22.02 -6.24
CA LEU A 57 5.11 23.24 -6.67
C LEU A 57 3.59 23.07 -6.85
N ARG A 58 3.09 21.83 -7.03
CA ARG A 58 1.64 21.52 -7.04
C ARG A 58 1.05 21.21 -5.67
N ASN A 59 1.85 21.22 -4.61
CA ASN A 59 1.37 20.99 -3.26
C ASN A 59 0.55 22.21 -2.77
N ASP A 60 -0.41 21.94 -1.88
CA ASP A 60 -1.32 22.93 -1.30
C ASP A 60 -0.62 23.92 -0.35
N ALA A 61 0.63 23.64 0.08
CA ALA A 61 1.48 24.61 0.76
C ALA A 61 1.61 25.92 -0.03
N PHE A 62 1.65 25.84 -1.37
CA PHE A 62 1.85 27.01 -2.23
C PHE A 62 0.55 27.73 -2.60
N ASP A 63 -0.62 27.27 -2.11
CA ASP A 63 -1.91 27.84 -2.52
C ASP A 63 -2.03 29.31 -2.14
N ARG A 64 -1.58 29.70 -0.94
CA ARG A 64 -1.52 31.11 -0.51
C ARG A 64 -0.62 31.93 -1.43
N LEU A 65 0.62 31.48 -1.64
CA LEU A 65 1.59 32.19 -2.49
C LEU A 65 1.11 32.37 -3.93
N LYS A 66 0.45 31.35 -4.50
CA LYS A 66 -0.18 31.43 -5.82
C LYS A 66 -1.37 32.37 -5.86
N ALA A 67 -2.18 32.41 -4.80
CA ALA A 67 -3.31 33.34 -4.70
C ALA A 67 -2.83 34.79 -4.62
N ASP A 68 -1.75 35.03 -3.88
CA ASP A 68 -1.18 36.37 -3.67
C ASP A 68 -0.48 36.91 -4.95
N LEU A 69 0.22 36.05 -5.71
CA LEU A 69 0.99 36.44 -6.91
C LEU A 69 0.21 36.32 -8.23
N GLY A 70 -0.70 35.36 -8.33
CA GLY A 70 -1.25 34.87 -9.60
C GLY A 70 -0.37 33.78 -10.25
N SER A 71 -0.98 32.95 -11.11
CA SER A 71 -0.32 31.75 -11.64
C SER A 71 0.89 32.05 -12.53
N GLU A 72 0.80 33.05 -13.42
CA GLU A 72 1.92 33.41 -14.32
C GLU A 72 3.13 33.94 -13.55
N ALA A 73 2.90 34.87 -12.60
CA ALA A 73 3.97 35.42 -11.77
C ALA A 73 4.58 34.38 -10.83
N PHE A 74 3.78 33.43 -10.33
CA PHE A 74 4.30 32.30 -9.55
C PHE A 74 5.21 31.41 -10.40
N GLU A 75 4.79 31.06 -11.62
CA GLU A 75 5.60 30.26 -12.54
C GLU A 75 6.92 30.97 -12.88
N GLU A 76 6.87 32.24 -13.29
CA GLU A 76 8.05 33.07 -13.58
C GLU A 76 9.01 33.14 -12.37
N MET A 77 8.48 33.38 -11.17
CA MET A 77 9.28 33.41 -9.94
C MET A 77 9.97 32.06 -9.70
N THR A 78 9.24 30.95 -9.82
CA THR A 78 9.82 29.62 -9.58
C THR A 78 10.84 29.22 -10.63
N ASP A 79 10.61 29.55 -11.91
CA ASP A 79 11.55 29.27 -13.00
C ASP A 79 12.86 30.07 -12.83
N LYS A 80 12.76 31.30 -12.32
CA LYS A 80 13.93 32.14 -12.07
C LYS A 80 14.71 31.72 -10.82
N ARG A 81 14.00 31.31 -9.75
CA ARG A 81 14.59 31.14 -8.42
C ARG A 81 14.86 29.69 -8.02
N ILE A 82 14.42 28.70 -8.79
CA ILE A 82 14.59 27.28 -8.46
C ILE A 82 15.43 26.58 -9.51
N THR A 83 16.56 26.03 -9.08
CA THR A 83 17.37 25.10 -9.85
C THR A 83 17.16 23.69 -9.31
N ALA A 84 16.53 22.81 -10.08
CA ALA A 84 16.33 21.41 -9.71
C ALA A 84 17.48 20.53 -10.19
N ILE A 85 18.19 19.87 -9.27
CA ILE A 85 19.28 18.94 -9.59
C ILE A 85 18.95 17.51 -9.16
N GLY A 86 19.32 16.54 -9.98
CA GLY A 86 19.12 15.12 -9.69
C GLY A 86 20.20 14.61 -8.74
N GLY A 87 19.81 14.13 -7.55
CA GLY A 87 20.75 13.58 -6.58
C GLY A 87 20.09 12.67 -5.54
N ASP A 88 20.90 11.82 -4.91
CA ASP A 88 20.51 10.90 -3.85
C ASP A 88 21.56 10.86 -2.73
N VAL A 89 21.12 11.11 -1.49
CA VAL A 89 21.99 11.12 -0.30
C VAL A 89 22.49 9.73 0.07
N SER A 90 21.89 8.67 -0.47
CA SER A 90 22.37 7.29 -0.28
C SER A 90 23.55 6.90 -1.19
N VAL A 91 24.00 7.82 -2.05
CA VAL A 91 25.05 7.58 -3.04
C VAL A 91 26.21 8.54 -2.80
N ASP A 92 27.44 8.03 -2.89
CA ASP A 92 28.66 8.83 -2.75
C ASP A 92 28.70 9.94 -3.82
N GLY A 93 29.16 11.14 -3.44
CA GLY A 93 29.06 12.33 -4.30
C GLY A 93 27.63 12.80 -4.56
N LEU A 94 26.66 12.30 -3.77
CA LEU A 94 25.22 12.55 -3.90
C LEU A 94 24.62 12.12 -5.25
N GLY A 95 25.33 11.30 -6.04
CA GLY A 95 24.95 10.95 -7.41
C GLY A 95 24.83 12.14 -8.37
N LEU A 96 25.46 13.28 -8.05
CA LEU A 96 25.42 14.48 -8.87
C LEU A 96 26.27 14.32 -10.13
N ASP A 97 25.75 14.81 -11.26
CA ASP A 97 26.55 14.95 -12.48
C ASP A 97 27.43 16.22 -12.42
N LYS A 98 28.23 16.46 -13.47
CA LYS A 98 29.14 17.61 -13.53
C LYS A 98 28.41 18.95 -13.39
N GLN A 99 27.19 19.05 -13.93
CA GLN A 99 26.39 20.27 -13.85
C GLN A 99 25.85 20.46 -12.43
N GLY A 100 25.31 19.40 -11.82
CA GLY A 100 24.83 19.41 -10.45
C GLY A 100 25.93 19.76 -9.43
N LEU A 101 27.14 19.25 -9.63
CA LEU A 101 28.32 19.61 -8.83
C LEU A 101 28.70 21.09 -8.99
N ALA A 102 28.67 21.61 -10.22
CA ALA A 102 28.94 23.03 -10.49
C ALA A 102 27.89 23.94 -9.85
N GLU A 103 26.61 23.59 -9.93
CA GLU A 103 25.55 24.34 -9.23
C GLU A 103 25.75 24.27 -7.71
N LEU A 104 26.01 23.08 -7.16
CA LEU A 104 26.22 22.92 -5.71
C LEU A 104 27.41 23.75 -5.20
N SER A 105 28.50 23.88 -5.96
CA SER A 105 29.67 24.69 -5.55
C SER A 105 29.39 26.18 -5.39
N THR A 106 28.22 26.66 -5.79
CA THR A 106 27.85 28.08 -5.68
C THR A 106 26.96 28.38 -4.48
N CYS A 107 26.55 27.36 -3.71
CA CYS A 107 25.67 27.58 -2.57
C CYS A 107 26.40 28.31 -1.42
N ASP A 108 25.69 29.23 -0.77
CA ASP A 108 26.13 29.90 0.45
C ASP A 108 25.72 29.10 1.70
N ILE A 109 24.57 28.44 1.62
CA ILE A 109 23.91 27.73 2.72
C ILE A 109 23.43 26.39 2.19
N PHE A 110 23.64 25.33 2.97
CA PHE A 110 23.12 23.99 2.68
C PHE A 110 22.19 23.55 3.79
N ILE A 111 20.90 23.36 3.50
CA ILE A 111 19.92 22.82 4.43
C ILE A 111 19.70 21.33 4.15
N HIS A 112 20.16 20.48 5.07
CA HIS A 112 19.99 19.04 4.98
C HIS A 112 18.75 18.57 5.75
N SER A 113 17.64 18.38 5.05
CA SER A 113 16.37 17.86 5.63
C SER A 113 16.00 16.45 5.16
N ALA A 114 16.78 15.82 4.27
CA ALA A 114 16.50 14.46 3.81
C ALA A 114 16.69 13.43 4.94
N ALA A 115 15.70 12.55 5.13
CA ALA A 115 15.76 11.47 6.11
C ALA A 115 14.80 10.33 5.73
N SER A 116 15.10 9.11 6.18
CA SER A 116 14.09 8.06 6.33
C SER A 116 13.49 8.16 7.71
N VAL A 117 12.23 8.58 7.79
CA VAL A 117 11.48 8.79 9.05
C VAL A 117 10.60 7.60 9.43
N SER A 118 10.73 6.45 8.74
CA SER A 118 9.97 5.24 9.08
C SER A 118 10.65 4.51 10.23
N PHE A 119 9.91 4.27 11.31
CA PHE A 119 10.41 3.56 12.50
C PHE A 119 10.76 2.09 12.23
N ASP A 120 10.17 1.52 11.18
CA ASP A 120 10.37 0.16 10.67
C ASP A 120 11.25 0.11 9.39
N SER A 121 12.00 1.18 9.10
CA SER A 121 12.93 1.15 7.96
C SER A 121 13.95 0.00 8.12
N PRO A 122 14.25 -0.77 7.07
CA PRO A 122 15.38 -1.69 7.07
C PRO A 122 16.66 -0.98 7.55
N LEU A 123 17.37 -1.58 8.51
CA LEU A 123 18.53 -0.95 9.15
C LEU A 123 19.59 -0.47 8.16
N ASP A 124 19.88 -1.26 7.12
CA ASP A 124 20.81 -0.89 6.05
C ASP A 124 20.37 0.40 5.34
N GLN A 125 19.10 0.50 4.97
CA GLN A 125 18.57 1.71 4.32
C GLN A 125 18.58 2.92 5.27
N ALA A 126 18.23 2.72 6.54
CA ALA A 126 18.25 3.78 7.54
C ALA A 126 19.68 4.32 7.74
N VAL A 127 20.68 3.43 7.79
CA VAL A 127 22.10 3.80 7.86
C VAL A 127 22.54 4.58 6.61
N GLU A 128 22.22 4.09 5.40
CA GLU A 128 22.62 4.76 4.16
C GLU A 128 22.07 6.18 4.04
N ILE A 129 20.87 6.44 4.58
CA ILE A 129 20.19 7.73 4.46
C ILE A 129 20.47 8.65 5.65
N ASN A 130 20.23 8.18 6.88
CA ASN A 130 20.24 9.05 8.06
C ASN A 130 21.64 9.22 8.65
N LEU A 131 22.48 8.19 8.57
CA LEU A 131 23.85 8.21 9.09
C LEU A 131 24.82 8.69 8.01
N LEU A 132 24.88 7.99 6.87
CA LEU A 132 25.84 8.31 5.81
C LEU A 132 25.42 9.47 4.92
N GLY A 133 24.13 9.81 4.84
CA GLY A 133 23.65 10.97 4.08
C GLY A 133 24.34 12.28 4.44
N PRO A 134 24.35 12.72 5.72
CA PRO A 134 25.07 13.92 6.12
C PRO A 134 26.59 13.81 5.92
N VAL A 135 27.19 12.64 6.14
CA VAL A 135 28.62 12.38 5.90
C VAL A 135 28.98 12.62 4.43
N ARG A 136 28.21 12.05 3.50
CA ARG A 136 28.41 12.21 2.05
C ARG A 136 28.24 13.65 1.59
N ILE A 137 27.34 14.41 2.23
CA ILE A 137 27.18 15.85 1.95
C ILE A 137 28.48 16.57 2.34
N ALA A 138 28.97 16.37 3.56
CA ALA A 138 30.21 16.99 4.03
C ALA A 138 31.40 16.61 3.14
N GLU A 139 31.57 15.34 2.79
CA GLU A 139 32.62 14.87 1.88
C GLU A 139 32.51 15.51 0.49
N THR A 140 31.30 15.64 -0.05
CA THR A 140 31.07 16.25 -1.36
C THR A 140 31.45 17.74 -1.34
N LEU A 141 31.04 18.48 -0.31
CA LEU A 141 31.39 19.89 -0.15
C LEU A 141 32.91 20.08 0.01
N LYS A 142 33.57 19.22 0.78
CA LYS A 142 35.03 19.19 0.93
C LYS A 142 35.75 18.90 -0.39
N ASN A 143 35.27 17.94 -1.16
CA ASN A 143 35.82 17.62 -2.48
C ASN A 143 35.63 18.76 -3.49
N LEU A 144 34.55 19.54 -3.36
CA LEU A 144 34.31 20.77 -4.12
C LEU A 144 35.12 21.96 -3.60
N GLN A 145 35.80 21.83 -2.46
CA GLN A 145 36.56 22.90 -1.79
C GLN A 145 35.70 24.13 -1.45
N VAL A 146 34.44 23.89 -1.05
CA VAL A 146 33.50 24.92 -0.61
C VAL A 146 33.09 24.67 0.84
N ALA A 147 32.77 25.74 1.56
CA ALA A 147 32.38 25.69 2.97
C ALA A 147 31.10 26.51 3.21
N PRO A 148 29.97 26.15 2.58
CA PRO A 148 28.70 26.79 2.90
C PRO A 148 28.32 26.50 4.36
N HIS A 149 27.45 27.33 4.93
CA HIS A 149 26.86 27.03 6.23
C HIS A 149 25.93 25.83 6.12
N LEU A 150 26.31 24.70 6.73
CA LEU A 150 25.54 23.45 6.70
C LEU A 150 24.57 23.38 7.88
N VAL A 151 23.27 23.56 7.61
CA VAL A 151 22.20 23.37 8.60
C VAL A 151 21.65 21.95 8.46
N ALA A 152 22.00 21.06 9.39
CA ALA A 152 21.59 19.66 9.38
C ALA A 152 20.37 19.44 10.29
N VAL A 153 19.30 18.85 9.75
CA VAL A 153 18.10 18.51 10.52
C VAL A 153 18.23 17.11 11.11
N SER A 154 18.19 17.05 12.43
CA SER A 154 18.20 15.84 13.25
C SER A 154 16.85 15.66 13.97
N THR A 155 16.84 15.23 15.23
CA THR A 155 15.64 15.02 16.04
C THR A 155 15.96 15.14 17.52
N CYS A 156 15.03 15.64 18.34
CA CYS A 156 15.17 15.65 19.80
C CYS A 156 15.38 14.23 20.37
N TYR A 157 14.85 13.21 19.69
CA TYR A 157 14.90 11.83 20.12
C TYR A 157 16.30 11.17 20.04
N VAL A 158 17.30 11.87 19.50
CA VAL A 158 18.72 11.44 19.64
C VAL A 158 19.20 11.44 21.10
N ALA A 159 18.44 12.09 21.99
CA ALA A 159 18.57 11.96 23.44
C ALA A 159 18.38 10.52 23.97
N GLY A 160 17.85 9.61 23.14
CA GLY A 160 17.52 8.25 23.53
C GLY A 160 16.36 8.16 24.51
N SER A 161 16.24 7.03 25.18
CA SER A 161 15.20 6.72 26.17
C SER A 161 15.53 7.27 27.57
N ARG A 162 16.29 8.37 27.65
CA ARG A 162 16.61 9.01 28.93
C ARG A 162 15.37 9.58 29.59
N ARG A 163 15.45 9.79 30.91
CA ARG A 163 14.39 10.39 31.72
C ARG A 163 14.88 11.70 32.31
N GLY A 164 14.04 12.72 32.28
CA GLY A 164 14.36 14.06 32.78
C GLY A 164 15.07 14.95 31.75
N SER A 165 15.83 15.92 32.25
CA SER A 165 16.44 16.99 31.46
C SER A 165 17.26 16.51 30.27
N ALA A 166 17.07 17.21 29.15
CA ALA A 166 17.71 16.94 27.90
C ALA A 166 18.31 18.21 27.26
N PRO A 167 19.55 18.59 27.62
CA PRO A 167 20.19 19.82 27.15
C PRO A 167 20.60 19.79 25.66
N GLU A 168 20.80 20.98 25.10
CA GLU A 168 21.34 21.22 23.76
C GLU A 168 22.86 20.98 23.70
N GLU A 169 23.25 19.70 23.80
CA GLU A 169 24.64 19.26 23.83
C GLU A 169 24.99 18.27 22.70
N PRO A 170 26.28 18.16 22.31
CA PRO A 170 26.76 17.09 21.43
C PRO A 170 26.47 15.72 22.03
N ILE A 171 26.07 14.77 21.17
CA ILE A 171 25.64 13.44 21.62
C ILE A 171 26.76 12.69 22.34
N ASN A 172 27.99 12.79 21.83
CA ASN A 172 29.18 12.15 22.40
C ASN A 172 29.64 12.78 23.72
N GLU A 173 29.12 13.95 24.09
CA GLU A 173 29.35 14.59 25.39
C GLU A 173 28.29 14.17 26.43
N SER A 174 27.15 13.61 25.98
CA SER A 174 26.09 13.20 26.89
C SER A 174 26.45 11.97 27.71
N HIS A 175 26.18 12.03 29.02
CA HIS A 175 26.41 10.90 29.94
C HIS A 175 25.54 9.66 29.66
N PHE A 176 24.45 9.81 28.91
CA PHE A 176 23.54 8.73 28.57
C PHE A 176 23.90 8.04 27.25
N TYR A 177 24.85 8.60 26.49
CA TYR A 177 25.26 8.04 25.21
C TYR A 177 26.27 6.90 25.40
N VAL A 178 25.99 5.76 24.77
CA VAL A 178 26.92 4.63 24.70
C VAL A 178 27.79 4.81 23.45
N ASN A 179 29.08 5.09 23.65
CA ASN A 179 30.00 5.31 22.55
C ASN A 179 30.22 4.03 21.74
N VAL A 180 29.92 4.09 20.44
CA VAL A 180 30.15 3.03 19.45
C VAL A 180 30.78 3.63 18.20
N ASP A 181 31.64 2.86 17.52
CA ASP A 181 32.20 3.29 16.25
C ASP A 181 31.16 3.15 15.13
N TRP A 182 30.71 4.30 14.61
CA TRP A 182 29.69 4.35 13.56
C TRP A 182 30.14 3.65 12.27
N ARG A 183 31.45 3.60 11.98
CA ARG A 183 31.98 2.92 10.77
C ARG A 183 31.76 1.41 10.88
N THR A 184 32.06 0.86 12.06
CA THR A 184 31.77 -0.55 12.37
C THR A 184 30.26 -0.85 12.31
N GLU A 185 29.39 0.05 12.79
CA GLU A 185 27.93 -0.13 12.69
C GLU A 185 27.46 -0.15 11.23
N VAL A 186 28.02 0.71 10.36
CA VAL A 186 27.73 0.73 8.92
C VAL A 186 28.13 -0.59 8.26
N GLU A 187 29.37 -1.05 8.48
CA GLU A 187 29.86 -2.30 7.92
C GLU A 187 29.04 -3.51 8.39
N THR A 188 28.64 -3.50 9.66
CA THR A 188 27.84 -4.56 10.27
C THR A 188 26.42 -4.57 9.68
N ALA A 189 25.76 -3.42 9.53
CA ALA A 189 24.44 -3.33 8.91
C ALA A 189 24.45 -3.87 7.46
N ARG A 190 25.46 -3.50 6.67
CA ARG A 190 25.65 -4.04 5.31
C ARG A 190 25.89 -5.55 5.30
N ARG A 191 26.68 -6.07 6.25
CA ARG A 191 26.92 -7.52 6.39
C ARG A 191 25.65 -8.29 6.77
N ILE A 192 24.89 -7.79 7.74
CA ILE A 192 23.60 -8.39 8.15
C ILE A 192 22.66 -8.47 6.94
N ARG A 193 22.60 -7.43 6.09
CA ARG A 193 21.81 -7.46 4.85
C ARG A 193 22.27 -8.59 3.92
N MET A 194 23.57 -8.70 3.66
CA MET A 194 24.12 -9.75 2.80
C MET A 194 23.86 -11.16 3.33
N ASP A 195 24.02 -11.36 4.64
CA ASP A 195 23.76 -12.65 5.30
C ASP A 195 22.27 -12.99 5.26
N THR A 196 21.40 -12.01 5.51
CA THR A 196 19.94 -12.16 5.44
C THR A 196 19.47 -12.48 4.01
N GLU A 197 20.01 -11.79 3.01
CA GLU A 197 19.76 -12.09 1.59
C GLU A 197 20.19 -13.51 1.24
N SER A 198 21.35 -13.96 1.73
CA SER A 198 21.84 -15.33 1.51
C SER A 198 20.91 -16.37 2.18
N ASN A 199 20.51 -16.11 3.43
CA ASN A 199 19.58 -16.96 4.18
C ASN A 199 18.20 -17.03 3.53
N SER A 200 17.72 -15.96 2.91
CA SER A 200 16.43 -15.93 2.22
C SER A 200 16.39 -16.82 0.97
N ARG A 201 17.55 -17.24 0.44
CA ARG A 201 17.69 -18.04 -0.78
C ARG A 201 18.07 -19.49 -0.53
N THR A 202 18.04 -19.96 0.72
CA THR A 202 18.22 -21.40 0.97
C THR A 202 17.03 -22.19 0.41
N PRO A 203 17.22 -23.46 0.02
CA PRO A 203 16.12 -24.28 -0.49
C PRO A 203 14.91 -24.34 0.45
N GLU A 204 15.15 -24.41 1.76
CA GLU A 204 14.11 -24.48 2.78
C GLU A 204 13.27 -23.19 2.80
N LYS A 205 13.92 -22.03 2.75
CA LYS A 205 13.23 -20.73 2.75
C LYS A 205 12.49 -20.47 1.45
N LEU A 206 13.07 -20.81 0.30
CA LEU A 206 12.40 -20.69 -0.99
C LEU A 206 11.15 -21.58 -1.08
N LEU A 207 11.19 -22.79 -0.51
CA LEU A 207 10.01 -23.66 -0.39
C LEU A 207 8.96 -23.09 0.55
N GLU A 208 9.38 -22.45 1.66
CA GLU A 208 8.47 -21.76 2.58
C GLU A 208 7.74 -20.59 1.90
N PHE A 209 8.47 -19.69 1.24
CA PHE A 209 7.89 -18.55 0.51
C PHE A 209 6.99 -19.00 -0.64
N ARG A 210 7.39 -20.06 -1.35
CA ARG A 210 6.56 -20.64 -2.40
C ARG A 210 5.25 -21.19 -1.85
N ARG A 211 5.30 -21.92 -0.73
CA ARG A 211 4.09 -22.43 -0.08
C ARG A 211 3.19 -21.30 0.39
N GLU A 212 3.76 -20.23 0.95
CA GLU A 212 2.99 -19.05 1.36
C GLU A 212 2.35 -18.34 0.15
N ALA A 213 3.06 -18.22 -0.98
CA ALA A 213 2.48 -17.71 -2.22
C ALA A 213 1.34 -18.61 -2.74
N GLU A 214 1.48 -19.94 -2.66
CA GLU A 214 0.44 -20.91 -3.01
C GLU A 214 -0.78 -20.81 -2.05
N GLU A 215 -0.56 -20.53 -0.77
CA GLU A 215 -1.62 -20.27 0.22
C GLU A 215 -2.35 -18.95 -0.03
N GLU A 216 -1.66 -17.88 -0.42
CA GLU A 216 -2.27 -16.56 -0.68
C GLU A 216 -2.99 -16.51 -2.04
N LEU A 217 -2.35 -16.95 -3.13
CA LEU A 217 -2.88 -16.81 -4.48
C LEU A 217 -3.63 -18.04 -4.98
N GLY A 218 -3.20 -19.25 -4.60
CA GLY A 218 -3.74 -20.50 -5.15
C GLY A 218 -3.24 -20.81 -6.56
N ALA A 219 -4.09 -21.45 -7.36
CA ALA A 219 -3.78 -21.89 -8.72
C ALA A 219 -3.85 -20.74 -9.76
N VAL A 220 -3.08 -19.67 -9.54
CA VAL A 220 -2.99 -18.49 -10.45
C VAL A 220 -2.00 -18.68 -11.61
N GLY A 221 -1.17 -19.73 -11.56
CA GLY A 221 -0.12 -19.99 -12.55
C GLY A 221 1.30 -19.82 -11.98
N THR A 222 2.30 -20.28 -12.73
CA THR A 222 3.69 -20.37 -12.23
C THR A 222 4.39 -19.00 -12.17
N PRO A 223 4.41 -18.18 -13.25
CA PRO A 223 4.84 -16.78 -13.21
C PRO A 223 4.26 -15.96 -12.06
N ALA A 224 2.95 -15.97 -11.85
CA ALA A 224 2.33 -15.20 -10.77
C ALA A 224 2.78 -15.68 -9.38
N LEU A 225 2.88 -17.01 -9.19
CA LEU A 225 3.44 -17.59 -7.97
C LEU A 225 4.92 -17.23 -7.79
N ALA A 226 5.72 -17.20 -8.86
CA ALA A 226 7.14 -16.85 -8.81
C ALA A 226 7.35 -15.39 -8.43
N GLU A 227 6.60 -14.46 -9.04
CA GLU A 227 6.63 -13.04 -8.68
C GLU A 227 6.25 -12.85 -7.21
N LYS A 228 5.16 -13.49 -6.77
CA LYS A 228 4.72 -13.41 -5.37
C LYS A 228 5.73 -14.02 -4.40
N THR A 229 6.34 -15.15 -4.75
CA THR A 229 7.40 -15.79 -3.96
C THR A 229 8.56 -14.83 -3.76
N GLU A 230 8.99 -14.14 -4.83
CA GLU A 230 10.07 -13.15 -4.75
C GLU A 230 9.66 -11.92 -3.92
N GLN A 231 8.42 -11.43 -4.07
CA GLN A 231 7.90 -10.34 -3.23
C GLN A 231 7.91 -10.70 -1.73
N LEU A 232 7.47 -11.92 -1.38
CA LEU A 232 7.49 -12.43 0.00
C LEU A 232 8.91 -12.56 0.53
N ARG A 233 9.84 -13.06 -0.31
CA ARG A 233 11.26 -13.16 0.05
C ARG A 233 11.87 -11.79 0.33
N THR A 234 11.66 -10.81 -0.55
CA THR A 234 12.17 -9.44 -0.36
C THR A 234 11.57 -8.80 0.90
N ARG A 235 10.25 -8.93 1.11
CA ARG A 235 9.60 -8.46 2.34
C ARG A 235 10.22 -9.11 3.58
N TRP A 236 10.44 -10.42 3.56
CA TRP A 236 11.06 -11.12 4.68
C TRP A 236 12.47 -10.58 5.00
N VAL A 237 13.26 -10.25 3.98
CA VAL A 237 14.58 -9.63 4.19
C VAL A 237 14.42 -8.25 4.85
N ASP A 238 13.55 -7.41 4.31
CA ASP A 238 13.30 -6.06 4.85
C ASP A 238 12.78 -6.12 6.29
N ASP A 239 11.87 -7.04 6.61
CA ASP A 239 11.36 -7.26 7.97
C ASP A 239 12.47 -7.68 8.94
N ARG A 240 13.37 -8.58 8.54
CA ARG A 240 14.54 -8.97 9.35
C ARG A 240 15.51 -7.81 9.56
N MET A 241 15.71 -6.98 8.54
CA MET A 241 16.55 -5.78 8.66
C MET A 241 15.94 -4.73 9.58
N ALA A 242 14.61 -4.56 9.56
CA ALA A 242 13.91 -3.69 10.49
C ALA A 242 14.05 -4.20 11.94
N GLU A 243 13.85 -5.50 12.16
CA GLU A 243 14.05 -6.14 13.48
C GLU A 243 15.48 -5.99 14.01
N ALA A 244 16.48 -6.14 13.13
CA ALA A 244 17.89 -5.94 13.49
C ALA A 244 18.13 -4.48 13.93
N GLY A 245 17.55 -3.51 13.23
CA GLY A 245 17.64 -2.09 13.57
C GLY A 245 16.98 -1.77 14.90
N VAL A 246 15.75 -2.23 15.13
CA VAL A 246 15.03 -2.06 16.39
C VAL A 246 15.78 -2.69 17.56
N SER A 247 16.29 -3.92 17.37
CA SER A 247 17.05 -4.63 18.40
C SER A 247 18.36 -3.90 18.74
N ARG A 248 19.09 -3.43 17.72
CA ARG A 248 20.35 -2.71 17.91
C ARG A 248 20.11 -1.36 18.60
N ALA A 249 19.13 -0.59 18.14
CA ALA A 249 18.73 0.67 18.74
C ALA A 249 18.37 0.51 20.22
N SER A 250 17.51 -0.45 20.55
CA SER A 250 17.11 -0.72 21.93
C SER A 250 18.28 -1.15 22.81
N SER A 251 19.24 -1.93 22.27
CA SER A 251 20.44 -2.35 23.01
C SER A 251 21.36 -1.18 23.41
N LEU A 252 21.25 -0.06 22.70
CA LEU A 252 22.02 1.18 22.95
C LEU A 252 21.17 2.28 23.60
N GLY A 253 19.94 1.96 24.02
CA GLY A 253 19.07 2.90 24.72
C GLY A 253 18.31 3.88 23.83
N PHE A 254 18.17 3.60 22.53
CA PHE A 254 17.33 4.39 21.63
C PHE A 254 15.91 3.81 21.50
N PRO A 255 14.88 4.64 21.30
CA PRO A 255 13.50 4.17 21.16
C PRO A 255 13.27 3.36 19.88
N ASP A 256 13.98 3.68 18.80
CA ASP A 256 13.90 2.99 17.52
C ASP A 256 15.15 3.19 16.63
N ALA A 257 15.13 2.57 15.45
CA ALA A 257 16.20 2.68 14.46
C ALA A 257 16.37 4.09 13.86
N TYR A 258 15.31 4.91 13.86
CA TYR A 258 15.36 6.28 13.33
C TYR A 258 16.19 7.19 14.24
N ALA A 259 15.84 7.26 15.53
CA ALA A 259 16.57 8.03 16.53
C ALA A 259 18.03 7.56 16.63
N TYR A 260 18.24 6.25 16.61
CA TYR A 260 19.57 5.64 16.61
C TYR A 260 20.44 6.06 15.42
N THR A 261 19.92 5.95 14.19
CA THR A 261 20.69 6.29 12.99
C THR A 261 20.91 7.80 12.84
N LYS A 262 19.98 8.64 13.32
CA LYS A 262 20.18 10.09 13.42
C LYS A 262 21.26 10.46 14.43
N ALA A 263 21.28 9.81 15.59
CA ALA A 263 22.31 10.04 16.59
C ALA A 263 23.71 9.72 16.06
N LEU A 264 23.88 8.56 15.42
CA LEU A 264 25.14 8.22 14.77
C LEU A 264 25.48 9.17 13.61
N GLY A 265 24.47 9.65 12.87
CA GLY A 265 24.65 10.63 11.81
C GLY A 265 25.21 11.96 12.30
N GLU A 266 24.79 12.44 13.47
CA GLU A 266 25.36 13.64 14.08
C GLU A 266 26.84 13.44 14.46
N VAL A 267 27.17 12.31 15.08
CA VAL A 267 28.55 11.98 15.47
C VAL A 267 29.43 11.87 14.21
N ALA A 268 28.97 11.14 13.20
CA ALA A 268 29.70 10.95 11.96
C ALA A 268 29.88 12.25 11.17
N LEU A 269 28.85 13.11 11.15
CA LEU A 269 28.93 14.44 10.54
C LEU A 269 29.96 15.32 11.26
N ALA A 270 29.92 15.36 12.59
CA ALA A 270 30.87 16.15 13.37
C ALA A 270 32.32 15.71 13.15
N GLU A 271 32.58 14.41 13.01
CA GLU A 271 33.91 13.87 12.68
C GLU A 271 34.36 14.22 11.24
N THR A 272 33.42 14.37 10.31
CA THR A 272 33.73 14.46 8.86
C THR A 272 33.69 15.89 8.32
N ALA A 273 32.90 16.78 8.94
CA ALA A 273 32.71 18.16 8.51
C ALA A 273 34.02 18.96 8.44
N ASP A 274 34.99 18.67 9.32
CA ASP A 274 36.33 19.27 9.34
C ASP A 274 36.28 20.80 9.40
N SER A 275 36.38 21.49 8.25
CA SER A 275 36.32 22.96 8.13
C SER A 275 34.97 23.50 7.69
N ILE A 276 33.99 22.64 7.40
CA ILE A 276 32.65 23.05 6.99
C ILE A 276 31.88 23.56 8.23
N PRO A 277 31.47 24.84 8.26
CA PRO A 277 30.69 25.36 9.37
C PRO A 277 29.32 24.70 9.42
N MET A 278 28.90 24.19 10.58
CA MET A 278 27.64 23.45 10.72
C MET A 278 26.80 23.88 11.93
N SER A 279 25.48 23.78 11.77
CA SER A 279 24.50 23.84 12.85
C SER A 279 23.58 22.63 12.78
N ILE A 280 23.20 22.07 13.92
CA ILE A 280 22.26 20.95 14.01
C ILE A 280 20.95 21.46 14.60
N VAL A 281 19.84 21.27 13.88
CA VAL A 281 18.49 21.58 14.37
C VAL A 281 17.78 20.27 14.70
N ARG A 282 17.39 20.08 15.95
CA ARG A 282 16.71 18.90 16.50
C ARG A 282 15.24 19.21 16.75
N PRO A 283 14.33 19.03 15.78
CA PRO A 283 12.89 19.13 16.05
C PRO A 283 12.37 17.92 16.86
N ALA A 284 11.30 18.14 17.62
CA ALA A 284 10.46 17.08 18.19
C ALA A 284 9.50 16.48 17.13
N ILE A 285 8.41 15.82 17.54
CA ILE A 285 7.41 15.29 16.58
C ILE A 285 6.75 16.46 15.86
N ILE A 286 7.01 16.59 14.55
CA ILE A 286 6.48 17.69 13.75
C ILE A 286 5.03 17.40 13.37
N GLU A 287 4.12 18.27 13.77
CA GLU A 287 2.68 18.16 13.53
C GLU A 287 2.14 19.38 12.75
N ALA A 288 0.81 19.43 12.61
CA ALA A 288 0.11 20.42 11.80
C ALA A 288 0.50 21.87 12.12
N ALA A 289 0.61 22.71 11.10
CA ALA A 289 0.98 24.11 11.24
C ALA A 289 -0.02 24.91 12.09
N VAL A 290 0.47 25.87 12.88
CA VAL A 290 -0.39 26.82 13.62
C VAL A 290 -0.96 27.87 12.67
N ALA A 291 -0.10 28.47 11.84
CA ALA A 291 -0.43 29.58 10.98
C ALA A 291 0.00 29.36 9.53
N GLU A 292 1.20 28.84 9.27
CA GLU A 292 1.80 28.85 7.93
C GLU A 292 2.25 27.46 7.44
N PRO A 293 2.12 27.12 6.15
CA PRO A 293 1.59 27.92 5.03
C PRO A 293 0.07 28.17 5.09
N SER A 294 -0.65 27.35 5.84
CA SER A 294 -2.02 27.62 6.28
C SER A 294 -2.30 26.89 7.60
N PRO A 295 -3.24 27.36 8.44
CA PRO A 295 -3.58 26.69 9.68
C PRO A 295 -3.99 25.23 9.43
N GLY A 296 -3.35 24.31 10.15
CA GLY A 296 -3.61 22.89 10.05
C GLY A 296 -2.92 22.21 8.86
N TRP A 297 -2.08 22.92 8.11
CA TRP A 297 -1.34 22.29 7.02
C TRP A 297 -0.45 21.16 7.55
N ILE A 298 -0.66 19.96 7.02
CA ILE A 298 0.07 18.74 7.35
C ILE A 298 0.23 17.91 6.09
N ARG A 299 1.39 17.30 5.88
CA ARG A 299 1.67 16.46 4.71
C ARG A 299 1.98 15.03 5.12
N GLY A 300 1.06 14.14 4.77
CA GLY A 300 1.22 12.71 4.96
C GLY A 300 0.18 12.14 5.92
N PHE A 301 0.33 10.86 6.21
CA PHE A 301 -0.49 10.10 7.15
C PHE A 301 0.44 9.02 7.73
N ARG A 302 1.37 9.44 8.60
CA ARG A 302 2.56 8.62 8.94
C ARG A 302 3.03 8.74 10.40
N MET A 303 2.62 9.75 11.15
CA MET A 303 3.05 9.94 12.54
C MET A 303 1.90 9.54 13.47
N ALA A 304 1.28 10.50 14.16
CA ALA A 304 0.19 10.21 15.09
C ALA A 304 -1.14 9.85 14.38
N GLU A 305 -1.33 10.25 13.12
CA GLU A 305 -2.62 10.20 12.45
C GLU A 305 -3.20 8.78 12.30
N PRO A 306 -2.41 7.75 11.88
CA PRO A 306 -2.91 6.38 11.81
C PRO A 306 -3.41 5.82 13.14
N ILE A 307 -2.78 6.19 14.26
CA ILE A 307 -3.17 5.76 15.60
C ILE A 307 -4.47 6.44 16.01
N ILE A 308 -4.54 7.77 15.83
CA ILE A 308 -5.73 8.57 16.17
C ILE A 308 -6.96 8.05 15.41
N ILE A 309 -6.83 7.75 14.12
CA ILE A 309 -7.94 7.20 13.33
C ILE A 309 -8.27 5.75 13.70
N SER A 310 -7.28 4.93 14.06
CA SER A 310 -7.53 3.55 14.52
C SER A 310 -8.29 3.54 15.85
N TYR A 311 -7.92 4.43 16.78
CA TYR A 311 -8.68 4.70 18.00
C TYR A 311 -10.11 5.17 17.70
N ALA A 312 -10.26 6.17 16.83
CA ALA A 312 -11.57 6.72 16.48
C ALA A 312 -12.51 5.72 15.78
N ARG A 313 -11.96 4.69 15.12
CA ARG A 313 -12.71 3.57 14.54
C ARG A 313 -13.07 2.48 15.54
N GLY A 314 -12.69 2.62 16.81
CA GLY A 314 -12.88 1.61 17.85
C GLY A 314 -12.01 0.37 17.67
N LEU A 315 -10.92 0.45 16.90
CA LEU A 315 -9.99 -0.68 16.69
C LEU A 315 -8.96 -0.79 17.83
N LEU A 316 -8.71 0.30 18.54
CA LEU A 316 -7.81 0.39 19.68
C LEU A 316 -8.62 0.81 20.91
N GLU A 317 -8.92 -0.14 21.80
CA GLU A 317 -9.56 0.15 23.10
C GLU A 317 -8.53 0.56 24.17
N GLU A 318 -7.27 0.11 24.02
CA GLU A 318 -6.15 0.37 24.91
C GLU A 318 -4.92 0.77 24.09
N PHE A 319 -4.11 1.72 24.56
CA PHE A 319 -2.83 2.06 23.94
C PHE A 319 -1.76 2.34 25.00
N PRO A 320 -0.51 1.92 24.79
CA PRO A 320 0.57 2.19 25.73
C PRO A 320 0.88 3.68 25.82
N GLY A 321 1.00 4.19 27.04
CA GLY A 321 1.52 5.52 27.29
C GLY A 321 1.47 5.86 28.77
N ILE A 322 2.29 6.83 29.17
CA ILE A 322 2.28 7.38 30.52
C ILE A 322 1.40 8.63 30.48
N PRO A 323 0.21 8.66 31.11
CA PRO A 323 -0.71 9.80 31.00
C PRO A 323 -0.12 11.10 31.56
N GLU A 324 0.78 11.00 32.53
CA GLU A 324 1.55 12.12 33.09
C GLU A 324 2.73 12.57 32.21
N GLY A 325 3.15 11.71 31.27
CA GLY A 325 4.27 11.96 30.36
C GLY A 325 3.97 13.10 29.39
N VAL A 326 5.02 13.82 29.01
CA VAL A 326 4.94 14.88 28.01
C VAL A 326 5.11 14.24 26.63
N ILE A 327 4.14 14.44 25.75
CA ILE A 327 4.26 14.08 24.34
C ILE A 327 4.76 15.28 23.56
N ASP A 328 6.04 15.25 23.22
CA ASP A 328 6.73 16.38 22.60
C ASP A 328 6.36 16.52 21.12
N VAL A 329 5.39 17.39 20.86
CA VAL A 329 4.94 17.78 19.52
C VAL A 329 5.26 19.25 19.25
N ILE A 330 5.55 19.57 17.99
CA ILE A 330 5.86 20.93 17.55
C ILE A 330 5.24 21.20 16.17
N PRO A 331 4.53 22.33 15.98
CA PRO A 331 4.02 22.73 14.67
C PRO A 331 5.14 22.97 13.64
N VAL A 332 4.90 22.55 12.39
CA VAL A 332 5.90 22.63 11.31
C VAL A 332 6.39 24.05 11.00
N ASP A 333 5.54 25.07 11.13
CA ASP A 333 5.92 26.47 10.89
C ASP A 333 6.92 27.01 11.89
N LEU A 334 6.85 26.57 13.15
CA LEU A 334 7.81 26.94 14.19
C LEU A 334 9.18 26.32 13.86
N VAL A 335 9.20 25.05 13.42
CA VAL A 335 10.43 24.38 12.98
C VAL A 335 11.06 25.06 11.77
N VAL A 336 10.24 25.38 10.76
CA VAL A 336 10.70 26.07 9.54
C VAL A 336 11.28 27.44 9.88
N SER A 337 10.62 28.20 10.76
CA SER A 337 11.06 29.53 11.18
C SER A 337 12.38 29.47 11.96
N ALA A 338 12.53 28.49 12.86
CA ALA A 338 13.78 28.24 13.57
C ALA A 338 14.92 27.91 12.59
N ILE A 339 14.70 27.03 11.60
CA ILE A 339 15.70 26.70 10.58
C ILE A 339 16.12 27.94 9.78
N CYS A 340 15.16 28.79 9.38
CA CYS A 340 15.46 30.04 8.68
C CYS A 340 16.27 31.00 9.55
N ALA A 341 15.94 31.12 10.84
CA ALA A 341 16.68 31.96 11.79
C ALA A 341 18.11 31.45 12.01
N VAL A 342 18.31 30.14 12.13
CA VAL A 342 19.64 29.52 12.24
C VAL A 342 20.47 29.78 10.99
N ALA A 343 19.89 29.56 9.80
CA ALA A 343 20.55 29.84 8.52
C ALA A 343 20.92 31.33 8.37
N ALA A 344 20.05 32.24 8.83
CA ALA A 344 20.27 33.68 8.76
C ALA A 344 21.30 34.20 9.77
N ARG A 345 21.34 33.62 10.98
CA ARG A 345 22.34 33.93 12.01
C ARG A 345 23.74 33.50 11.57
N GLY A 346 23.82 32.40 10.81
CA GLY A 346 25.09 31.79 10.46
C GLY A 346 25.64 30.88 11.57
N PRO A 347 26.81 30.27 11.31
CA PRO A 347 27.46 29.35 12.25
C PRO A 347 28.06 30.11 13.44
N ILE A 348 28.09 29.46 14.60
CA ILE A 348 28.79 29.96 15.80
C ILE A 348 30.05 29.12 16.07
N GLU A 349 30.94 29.62 16.92
CA GLU A 349 32.09 28.84 17.38
C GLU A 349 31.65 27.72 18.33
N GLY A 350 32.25 26.53 18.17
CA GLY A 350 31.96 25.36 18.99
C GLY A 350 30.73 24.57 18.53
N SER A 351 30.04 23.94 19.47
CA SER A 351 28.82 23.17 19.18
C SER A 351 27.62 24.08 18.99
N ASP A 352 26.99 23.96 17.82
CA ASP A 352 25.83 24.74 17.43
C ASP A 352 24.62 23.82 17.25
N ILE A 353 23.96 23.51 18.36
CA ILE A 353 22.86 22.56 18.43
C ILE A 353 21.65 23.32 18.97
N ILE A 354 20.54 23.25 18.25
CA ILE A 354 19.29 23.90 18.64
C ILE A 354 18.17 22.87 18.65
N GLN A 355 17.49 22.73 19.78
CA GLN A 355 16.29 21.91 19.93
C GLN A 355 15.05 22.73 19.63
N VAL A 356 14.11 22.15 18.89
CA VAL A 356 12.83 22.78 18.55
C VAL A 356 11.71 21.86 19.02
N ALA A 357 11.31 22.04 20.27
CA ALA A 357 10.32 21.23 20.98
C ALA A 357 9.37 22.13 21.78
N SER A 358 8.37 21.55 22.44
CA SER A 358 7.42 22.30 23.28
C SER A 358 7.46 21.87 24.75
N GLY A 359 7.99 20.69 25.07
CA GLY A 359 7.78 20.03 26.34
C GLY A 359 8.30 20.76 27.58
N SER A 360 9.42 21.49 27.47
CA SER A 360 9.99 22.23 28.61
C SER A 360 9.32 23.59 28.85
N SER A 361 8.74 24.22 27.82
CA SER A 361 8.14 25.56 27.89
C SER A 361 6.62 25.57 27.86
N ASN A 362 6.00 24.69 27.09
CA ASN A 362 4.56 24.57 26.89
C ASN A 362 4.12 23.08 26.78
N PRO A 363 4.21 22.31 27.89
CA PRO A 363 4.05 20.85 27.88
C PRO A 363 2.64 20.38 27.50
N LEU A 364 2.56 19.52 26.48
CA LEU A 364 1.37 18.73 26.19
C LEU A 364 1.46 17.36 26.90
N ARG A 365 0.63 17.15 27.93
CA ARG A 365 0.55 15.84 28.60
C ARG A 365 -0.20 14.84 27.74
N TYR A 366 0.26 13.60 27.71
CA TYR A 366 -0.34 12.54 26.90
C TYR A 366 -1.80 12.29 27.27
N GLY A 367 -2.13 12.26 28.57
CA GLY A 367 -3.52 12.14 29.03
C GLY A 367 -4.41 13.28 28.52
N ARG A 368 -3.88 14.51 28.48
CA ARG A 368 -4.63 15.68 27.98
C ARG A 368 -4.88 15.59 26.47
N LEU A 369 -3.89 15.15 25.69
CA LEU A 369 -4.06 14.90 24.25
C LEU A 369 -5.17 13.89 24.01
N VAL A 370 -5.15 12.77 24.75
CA VAL A 370 -6.18 11.72 24.67
C VAL A 370 -7.57 12.25 24.98
N ASP A 371 -7.72 13.04 26.04
CA ASP A 371 -9.00 13.66 26.42
C ASP A 371 -9.55 14.57 25.31
N LEU A 372 -8.70 15.41 24.72
CA LEU A 372 -9.08 16.32 23.64
C LEU A 372 -9.49 15.57 22.37
N VAL A 373 -8.72 14.55 21.98
CA VAL A 373 -9.03 13.69 20.82
C VAL A 373 -10.35 12.96 21.04
N ARG A 374 -10.55 12.37 22.22
CA ARG A 374 -11.78 11.66 22.57
C ARG A 374 -12.99 12.60 22.55
N ALA A 375 -12.88 13.77 23.17
CA ALA A 375 -13.96 14.76 23.18
C ALA A 375 -14.34 15.14 21.74
N TRP A 376 -13.36 15.41 20.88
CA TRP A 376 -13.59 15.78 19.50
C TRP A 376 -14.33 14.71 18.70
N PHE A 377 -13.92 13.43 18.78
CA PHE A 377 -14.59 12.34 18.07
C PHE A 377 -15.94 11.94 18.71
N THR A 378 -16.16 12.26 19.97
CA THR A 378 -17.48 12.11 20.60
C THR A 378 -18.48 13.09 19.99
N GLU A 379 -18.05 14.33 19.73
CA GLU A 379 -18.86 15.35 19.06
C GLU A 379 -18.92 15.16 17.53
N ASN A 380 -17.86 14.61 16.94
CA ASN A 380 -17.69 14.40 15.50
C ASN A 380 -17.43 12.90 15.21
N PRO A 381 -18.43 12.02 15.32
CA PRO A 381 -18.21 10.59 15.16
C PRO A 381 -17.87 10.19 13.72
N ILE A 382 -17.04 9.16 13.59
CA ILE A 382 -16.83 8.46 12.32
C ILE A 382 -18.05 7.58 12.05
N TYR A 383 -18.46 7.48 10.79
CA TYR A 383 -19.58 6.62 10.38
C TYR A 383 -19.09 5.30 9.79
N ASP A 384 -19.77 4.22 10.13
CA ASP A 384 -19.56 2.92 9.50
C ASP A 384 -20.20 2.86 8.09
N GLU A 385 -20.06 1.71 7.42
CA GLU A 385 -20.63 1.47 6.08
C GLU A 385 -22.16 1.54 6.04
N TYR A 386 -22.83 1.43 7.19
CA TYR A 386 -24.28 1.50 7.35
C TYR A 386 -24.76 2.90 7.77
N GLY A 387 -23.85 3.86 7.94
CA GLY A 387 -24.17 5.20 8.41
C GLY A 387 -24.50 5.28 9.89
N GLN A 388 -24.04 4.31 10.70
CA GLN A 388 -24.10 4.40 12.15
C GLN A 388 -22.84 5.10 12.68
N PRO A 389 -22.99 6.05 13.63
CA PRO A 389 -21.84 6.66 14.30
C PRO A 389 -21.13 5.60 15.17
N ILE A 390 -19.81 5.55 15.06
CA ILE A 390 -18.95 4.70 15.87
C ILE A 390 -18.69 5.42 17.20
N SER A 391 -18.99 4.76 18.31
CA SER A 391 -18.65 5.27 19.65
C SER A 391 -17.17 5.08 19.91
N VAL A 392 -16.49 6.16 20.30
CA VAL A 392 -15.09 6.06 20.74
C VAL A 392 -15.00 5.42 22.13
N PRO A 393 -14.08 4.46 22.34
CA PRO A 393 -13.94 3.80 23.63
C PRO A 393 -13.34 4.74 24.69
N GLU A 394 -13.60 4.46 25.97
CA GLU A 394 -12.79 5.07 27.04
C GLU A 394 -11.37 4.52 26.96
N TRP A 395 -10.42 5.42 26.81
CA TRP A 395 -9.02 5.04 26.64
C TRP A 395 -8.43 4.70 28.00
N SER A 396 -8.00 3.45 28.18
CA SER A 396 -7.20 3.05 29.34
C SER A 396 -5.71 3.03 28.99
N PHE A 397 -4.84 3.29 29.97
CA PHE A 397 -3.38 3.31 29.82
C PHE A 397 -2.70 2.09 30.49
N PRO A 398 -2.97 0.84 30.04
CA PRO A 398 -2.20 -0.30 30.53
C PRO A 398 -0.82 -0.30 29.88
N GLY A 399 0.20 -0.75 30.63
CA GLY A 399 1.57 -0.82 30.11
C GLY A 399 1.67 -1.65 28.82
N ARG A 400 2.60 -1.27 27.92
CA ARG A 400 2.79 -1.82 26.57
C ARG A 400 2.75 -3.34 26.47
N GLY A 401 3.33 -4.04 27.44
CA GLY A 401 3.32 -5.51 27.47
C GLY A 401 1.94 -6.16 27.59
N ARG A 402 0.94 -5.49 28.21
CA ARG A 402 -0.43 -6.00 28.29
C ARG A 402 -1.15 -5.81 26.96
N VAL A 403 -1.10 -4.60 26.38
CA VAL A 403 -1.76 -4.29 25.09
C VAL A 403 -1.24 -5.21 23.98
N LYS A 404 0.09 -5.35 23.87
CA LYS A 404 0.72 -6.24 22.88
C LYS A 404 0.20 -7.68 23.00
N LYS A 405 0.14 -8.23 24.22
CA LYS A 405 -0.38 -9.60 24.46
C LYS A 405 -1.87 -9.75 24.11
N GLN A 406 -2.69 -8.71 24.30
CA GLN A 406 -4.11 -8.75 23.91
C GLN A 406 -4.25 -8.82 22.38
N LEU A 407 -3.54 -7.94 21.67
CA LEU A 407 -3.56 -7.88 20.21
C LEU A 407 -3.00 -9.16 19.56
N GLU A 408 -1.90 -9.71 20.10
CA GLU A 408 -1.34 -11.00 19.65
C GLU A 408 -2.32 -12.17 19.79
N ARG A 409 -3.07 -12.22 20.91
CA ARG A 409 -4.11 -13.24 21.13
C ARG A 409 -5.27 -13.08 20.14
N ALA A 410 -5.71 -11.84 19.92
CA ALA A 410 -6.78 -11.54 18.98
C ALA A 410 -6.40 -11.90 17.53
N SER A 411 -5.21 -11.50 17.09
CA SER A 411 -4.64 -11.87 15.78
C SER A 411 -4.54 -13.39 15.64
N THR A 412 -4.00 -14.10 16.63
CA THR A 412 -3.88 -15.57 16.60
C THR A 412 -5.25 -16.26 16.46
N MET A 413 -6.27 -15.76 17.17
CA MET A 413 -7.63 -16.31 17.12
C MET A 413 -8.30 -16.04 15.76
N LEU A 414 -8.18 -14.82 15.23
CA LEU A 414 -8.74 -14.47 13.93
C LEU A 414 -8.06 -15.23 12.79
N ASN A 415 -6.73 -15.33 12.80
CA ASN A 415 -5.98 -16.09 11.80
C ASN A 415 -6.39 -17.59 11.78
N ARG A 416 -6.72 -18.17 12.94
CA ARG A 416 -7.30 -19.53 13.00
C ARG A 416 -8.70 -19.58 12.40
N ALA A 417 -9.57 -18.62 12.73
CA ALA A 417 -10.93 -18.55 12.20
C ALA A 417 -10.94 -18.35 10.67
N GLU A 418 -10.07 -17.48 10.17
CA GLU A 418 -9.88 -17.22 8.74
C GLU A 418 -9.45 -18.49 8.00
N LYS A 419 -8.46 -19.24 8.53
CA LYS A 419 -8.05 -20.53 7.94
C LYS A 419 -9.19 -21.54 7.86
N ILE A 420 -10.05 -21.59 8.88
CA ILE A 420 -11.22 -22.48 8.89
C ILE A 420 -12.25 -22.05 7.84
N VAL A 421 -12.58 -20.76 7.78
CA VAL A 421 -13.59 -20.22 6.84
C VAL A 421 -13.10 -20.28 5.40
N GLY A 422 -11.83 -20.00 5.16
CA GLY A 422 -11.19 -20.09 3.83
C GLY A 422 -11.15 -21.52 3.28
N ALA A 423 -11.16 -22.54 4.15
CA ALA A 423 -11.18 -23.94 3.72
C ALA A 423 -12.57 -24.42 3.23
N LEU A 424 -13.65 -23.68 3.53
CA LEU A 424 -15.01 -24.05 3.14
C LEU A 424 -15.30 -23.66 1.67
N PRO A 425 -15.94 -24.54 0.86
CA PRO A 425 -16.24 -24.30 -0.55
C PRO A 425 -17.46 -23.38 -0.71
N VAL A 426 -17.29 -22.11 -0.38
CA VAL A 426 -18.35 -21.10 -0.28
C VAL A 426 -18.18 -20.02 -1.36
N ARG A 427 -19.28 -19.56 -1.96
CA ARG A 427 -19.28 -18.58 -3.08
C ARG A 427 -20.37 -17.52 -2.94
N GLY A 428 -20.20 -16.40 -3.65
CA GLY A 428 -21.15 -15.29 -3.66
C GLY A 428 -21.34 -14.66 -2.28
N ARG A 429 -22.58 -14.36 -1.88
CA ARG A 429 -22.86 -13.68 -0.60
C ARG A 429 -22.30 -14.37 0.64
N GLN A 430 -22.16 -15.69 0.63
CA GLN A 430 -21.63 -16.41 1.78
C GLN A 430 -20.09 -16.25 1.90
N ALA A 431 -19.40 -16.06 0.78
CA ALA A 431 -17.95 -15.79 0.72
C ALA A 431 -17.60 -14.42 1.31
N GLU A 432 -18.57 -13.50 1.32
CA GLU A 432 -18.41 -12.18 1.92
C GLU A 432 -18.11 -12.23 3.42
N MET A 433 -18.62 -13.22 4.15
CA MET A 433 -18.33 -13.35 5.58
C MET A 433 -16.85 -13.66 5.81
N GLY A 434 -16.26 -14.56 5.01
CA GLY A 434 -14.84 -14.87 5.06
C GLY A 434 -13.96 -13.68 4.72
N ALA A 435 -14.33 -12.92 3.68
CA ALA A 435 -13.61 -11.71 3.31
C ALA A 435 -13.68 -10.60 4.38
N ARG A 436 -14.79 -10.48 5.14
CA ARG A 436 -14.88 -9.55 6.30
C ARG A 436 -13.98 -9.99 7.45
N LEU A 437 -13.83 -11.30 7.68
CA LEU A 437 -12.93 -11.83 8.71
C LEU A 437 -11.46 -11.54 8.38
N ALA A 438 -11.06 -11.75 7.13
CA ALA A 438 -9.71 -11.44 6.65
C ALA A 438 -9.37 -9.94 6.83
N GLU A 439 -10.31 -9.06 6.46
CA GLU A 439 -10.16 -7.61 6.66
C GLU A 439 -9.97 -7.24 8.14
N ARG A 440 -10.75 -7.87 9.03
CA ARG A 440 -10.61 -7.65 10.48
C ARG A 440 -9.27 -8.14 11.00
N SER A 441 -8.76 -9.26 10.51
CA SER A 441 -7.43 -9.77 10.89
C SER A 441 -6.34 -8.77 10.52
N GLU A 442 -6.36 -8.26 9.28
CA GLU A 442 -5.41 -7.24 8.80
C GLU A 442 -5.47 -5.95 9.64
N GLN A 443 -6.67 -5.52 10.04
CA GLN A 443 -6.83 -4.35 10.91
C GLN A 443 -6.18 -4.54 12.29
N ILE A 444 -6.30 -5.73 12.90
CA ILE A 444 -5.66 -6.03 14.19
C ILE A 444 -4.15 -6.11 14.06
N GLU A 445 -3.63 -6.74 13.01
CA GLU A 445 -2.17 -6.80 12.76
C GLU A 445 -1.58 -5.40 12.58
N ARG A 446 -2.28 -4.52 11.85
CA ARG A 446 -1.89 -3.13 11.70
C ARG A 446 -1.90 -2.37 13.04
N ALA A 447 -2.93 -2.58 13.85
CA ALA A 447 -3.03 -1.99 15.19
C ALA A 447 -1.88 -2.46 16.11
N ALA A 448 -1.51 -3.75 16.06
CA ALA A 448 -0.39 -4.31 16.80
C ALA A 448 0.95 -3.69 16.38
N SER A 449 1.17 -3.54 15.08
CA SER A 449 2.35 -2.84 14.54
C SER A 449 2.44 -1.40 15.05
N TYR A 450 1.34 -0.65 15.09
CA TYR A 450 1.35 0.71 15.64
C TYR A 450 1.68 0.77 17.13
N VAL A 451 1.11 -0.14 17.94
CA VAL A 451 1.45 -0.24 19.37
C VAL A 451 2.94 -0.54 19.57
N GLU A 452 3.53 -1.37 18.71
CA GLU A 452 4.94 -1.68 18.75
C GLU A 452 5.82 -0.50 18.35
N LEU A 453 5.53 0.17 17.23
CA LEU A 453 6.38 1.25 16.70
C LEU A 453 6.29 2.54 17.53
N TYR A 454 5.10 2.95 17.94
CA TYR A 454 4.88 4.25 18.57
C TYR A 454 4.84 4.20 20.09
N GLY A 455 4.70 3.01 20.69
CA GLY A 455 4.64 2.87 22.15
C GLY A 455 5.88 3.39 22.87
N ALA A 456 7.07 3.32 22.24
CA ALA A 456 8.32 3.85 22.84
C ALA A 456 8.30 5.37 23.00
N TYR A 457 7.63 6.09 22.09
CA TYR A 457 7.50 7.54 22.14
C TYR A 457 6.49 7.99 23.20
N ALA A 458 5.40 7.25 23.37
CA ALA A 458 4.40 7.51 24.40
C ALA A 458 4.87 7.18 25.83
N GLU A 459 5.99 6.45 25.96
CA GLU A 459 6.67 6.14 27.22
C GLU A 459 7.95 6.99 27.42
N CYS A 460 8.27 7.89 26.49
CA CYS A 460 9.44 8.76 26.59
C CYS A 460 9.20 9.84 27.67
N GLU A 461 10.13 9.98 28.60
CA GLU A 461 10.08 10.96 29.70
C GLU A 461 11.25 11.94 29.62
N ALA A 462 11.83 12.12 28.44
CA ALA A 462 12.86 13.13 28.20
C ALA A 462 12.20 14.53 28.15
N VAL A 463 12.86 15.52 28.74
CA VAL A 463 12.40 16.92 28.75
C VAL A 463 13.42 17.76 28.00
N TYR A 464 13.14 18.06 26.73
CA TYR A 464 14.05 18.79 25.85
C TYR A 464 14.17 20.25 26.25
N GLU A 465 15.37 20.66 26.66
CA GLU A 465 15.68 22.05 27.04
C GLU A 465 15.86 22.92 25.78
N LEU A 466 15.46 24.18 25.87
CA LEU A 466 15.31 25.10 24.74
C LEU A 466 16.12 26.40 24.92
N ASP A 467 17.16 26.38 25.76
CA ASP A 467 17.88 27.59 26.15
C ASP A 467 18.43 28.37 24.94
N ARG A 468 19.11 27.70 24.01
CA ARG A 468 19.66 28.32 22.78
C ARG A 468 18.58 28.68 21.77
N LEU A 469 17.49 27.91 21.68
CA LEU A 469 16.34 28.29 20.87
C LEU A 469 15.76 29.63 21.36
N MET A 470 15.54 29.75 22.68
CA MET A 470 14.93 30.93 23.28
C MET A 470 15.90 32.12 23.34
N GLU A 471 17.21 31.88 23.46
CA GLU A 471 18.24 32.89 23.27
C GLU A 471 18.22 33.44 21.83
N LEU A 472 18.16 32.55 20.83
CA LEU A 472 18.02 32.95 19.42
C LEU A 472 16.73 33.76 19.21
N TRP A 473 15.60 33.28 19.71
CA TRP A 473 14.31 33.98 19.64
C TRP A 473 14.38 35.40 20.22
N SER A 474 14.98 35.52 21.41
CA SER A 474 15.10 36.79 22.14
C SER A 474 16.07 37.77 21.47
N SER A 475 17.00 37.27 20.65
CA SER A 475 17.94 38.10 19.88
C SER A 475 17.32 38.75 18.64
N LEU A 476 16.17 38.24 18.17
CA LEU A 476 15.48 38.77 16.99
C LEU A 476 14.74 40.08 17.31
N ASN A 477 14.62 40.93 16.29
CA ASN A 477 13.79 42.13 16.40
C ASN A 477 12.29 41.78 16.25
N ALA A 478 11.41 42.73 16.56
CA ALA A 478 9.96 42.49 16.55
C ALA A 478 9.41 42.10 15.16
N GLU A 479 10.01 42.61 14.08
CA GLU A 479 9.60 42.29 12.70
C GLU A 479 9.93 40.85 12.34
N ASP A 480 11.15 40.39 12.65
CA ASP A 480 11.57 39.01 12.47
C ASP A 480 10.81 38.06 13.38
N GLN A 481 10.52 38.45 14.63
CA GLN A 481 9.69 37.65 15.53
C GLN A 481 8.28 37.45 14.96
N GLN A 482 7.68 38.50 14.38
CA GLN A 482 6.38 38.39 13.75
C GLN A 482 6.42 37.55 12.47
N ALA A 483 7.45 37.73 11.64
CA ALA A 483 7.57 37.05 10.36
C ALA A 483 8.04 35.59 10.48
N PHE A 484 8.86 35.26 11.47
CA PHE A 484 9.48 33.95 11.67
C PHE A 484 9.28 33.49 13.12
N CYS A 485 8.03 33.35 13.54
CA CYS A 485 7.74 32.92 14.91
C CYS A 485 8.12 31.45 15.14
N PHE A 486 8.93 31.21 16.17
CA PHE A 486 9.29 29.87 16.65
C PHE A 486 9.22 29.73 18.18
N ASP A 487 8.46 30.59 18.85
CA ASP A 487 8.16 30.48 20.27
C ASP A 487 7.08 29.41 20.53
N PRO A 488 7.37 28.29 21.21
CA PRO A 488 6.40 27.24 21.48
C PRO A 488 5.24 27.68 22.39
N ALA A 489 5.40 28.76 23.17
CA ALA A 489 4.39 29.24 24.10
C ALA A 489 3.14 29.82 23.41
N ILE A 490 3.20 30.12 22.11
CA ILE A 490 2.05 30.63 21.37
C ILE A 490 0.97 29.56 21.13
N VAL A 491 1.32 28.28 21.30
CA VAL A 491 0.43 27.17 20.96
C VAL A 491 -0.57 26.93 22.10
N ASP A 492 -1.81 27.37 21.91
CA ASP A 492 -2.91 26.98 22.78
C ASP A 492 -3.39 25.57 22.40
N TRP A 493 -2.93 24.55 23.12
CA TRP A 493 -3.28 23.14 22.86
C TRP A 493 -4.78 22.87 22.91
N ASP A 494 -5.51 23.55 23.81
CA ASP A 494 -6.95 23.33 24.02
C ASP A 494 -7.79 23.88 22.86
N SER A 495 -7.26 24.84 22.11
CA SER A 495 -7.87 25.34 20.88
C SER A 495 -7.30 24.66 19.63
N HIS A 496 -5.97 24.53 19.55
CA HIS A 496 -5.27 24.05 18.37
C HIS A 496 -5.61 22.59 18.04
N ILE A 497 -5.66 21.70 19.03
CA ILE A 497 -6.00 20.29 18.80
C ILE A 497 -7.41 20.13 18.18
N PRO A 498 -8.49 20.60 18.82
CA PRO A 498 -9.84 20.38 18.29
C PRO A 498 -10.18 21.23 17.05
N ASN A 499 -9.66 22.46 16.96
CA ASN A 499 -10.06 23.39 15.89
C ASN A 499 -9.18 23.33 14.65
N VAL A 500 -7.94 22.85 14.79
CA VAL A 500 -6.94 22.87 13.70
C VAL A 500 -6.41 21.47 13.40
N TRP A 501 -5.81 20.80 14.37
CA TRP A 501 -5.13 19.52 14.13
C TRP A 501 -6.11 18.38 13.80
N MET A 502 -7.18 18.19 14.58
CA MET A 502 -8.15 17.10 14.35
C MET A 502 -8.86 17.19 12.99
N PRO A 503 -9.38 18.36 12.55
CA PRO A 503 -9.89 18.55 11.19
C PRO A 503 -8.88 18.17 10.10
N SER A 504 -7.61 18.49 10.30
CA SER A 504 -6.54 18.13 9.37
C SER A 504 -6.25 16.64 9.34
N VAL A 505 -6.25 15.97 10.49
CA VAL A 505 -6.08 14.50 10.59
C VAL A 505 -7.18 13.77 9.82
N VAL A 506 -8.45 14.16 10.01
CA VAL A 506 -9.56 13.50 9.30
C VAL A 506 -9.57 13.80 7.81
N LYS A 507 -9.16 15.01 7.40
CA LYS A 507 -9.02 15.40 5.98
C LYS A 507 -7.90 14.61 5.31
N ALA A 508 -6.72 14.55 5.94
CA ALA A 508 -5.56 13.81 5.44
C ALA A 508 -5.84 12.31 5.35
N GLY A 509 -6.51 11.74 6.36
CA GLY A 509 -6.94 10.34 6.39
C GLY A 509 -8.14 10.00 5.51
N ARG A 510 -8.78 11.00 4.86
CA ARG A 510 -10.02 10.86 4.07
C ARG A 510 -11.11 10.09 4.83
N VAL A 511 -11.27 10.41 6.11
CA VAL A 511 -12.13 9.67 7.03
C VAL A 511 -13.59 10.00 6.75
N PRO A 512 -14.50 9.00 6.70
CA PRO A 512 -15.92 9.23 6.45
C PRO A 512 -16.60 9.84 7.69
N MET A 513 -16.53 11.16 7.81
CA MET A 513 -17.14 11.93 8.91
C MET A 513 -18.64 12.23 8.71
N LYS A 514 -19.24 11.71 7.63
CA LYS A 514 -20.66 11.91 7.31
C LYS A 514 -21.30 10.57 6.99
N PRO A 515 -22.59 10.38 7.32
CA PRO A 515 -23.31 9.19 6.92
C PRO A 515 -23.36 9.13 5.37
N PRO A 516 -23.34 7.92 4.78
CA PRO A 516 -23.53 7.76 3.35
C PRO A 516 -24.81 8.48 2.90
N SER A 517 -24.71 9.31 1.85
CA SER A 517 -25.89 10.05 1.38
C SER A 517 -26.94 9.07 0.85
N LYS A 518 -28.18 9.16 1.34
CA LYS A 518 -29.30 8.32 0.87
C LYS A 518 -29.63 8.51 -0.62
N ASN A 519 -29.25 9.65 -1.21
CA ASN A 519 -29.55 10.03 -2.59
C ASN A 519 -28.33 9.98 -3.53
N GLY A 520 -27.16 9.61 -3.02
CA GLY A 520 -25.94 9.48 -3.84
C GLY A 520 -25.88 8.08 -4.44
N GLU A 521 -25.44 8.01 -5.69
CA GLU A 521 -25.17 6.75 -6.36
C GLU A 521 -24.19 5.92 -5.51
N SER A 522 -24.61 4.69 -5.17
CA SER A 522 -23.80 3.78 -4.37
C SER A 522 -22.50 3.44 -5.11
N ARG A 523 -21.45 3.08 -4.37
CA ARG A 523 -20.17 2.68 -4.97
C ARG A 523 -20.34 1.58 -6.05
N PRO A 524 -21.13 0.51 -5.82
CA PRO A 524 -21.38 -0.50 -6.85
C PRO A 524 -22.08 0.07 -8.11
N GLU A 525 -23.02 1.00 -7.95
CA GLU A 525 -23.69 1.64 -9.09
C GLU A 525 -22.71 2.51 -9.89
N ARG A 526 -21.87 3.30 -9.22
CA ARG A 526 -20.84 4.11 -9.88
C ARG A 526 -19.83 3.26 -10.66
N LEU A 527 -19.36 2.16 -10.06
CA LEU A 527 -18.46 1.22 -10.74
C LEU A 527 -19.16 0.55 -11.93
N ARG A 528 -20.42 0.12 -11.76
CA ARG A 528 -21.22 -0.45 -12.86
C ARG A 528 -21.40 0.55 -14.01
N ARG A 529 -21.62 1.83 -13.74
CA ARG A 529 -21.69 2.87 -14.78
C ARG A 529 -20.37 3.00 -15.54
N GLN A 530 -19.23 2.95 -14.86
CA GLN A 530 -17.92 3.00 -15.52
C GLN A 530 -17.67 1.77 -16.40
N ILE A 531 -18.06 0.58 -15.93
CA ILE A 531 -17.99 -0.69 -16.66
C ILE A 531 -18.88 -0.68 -17.91
N LEU A 532 -20.06 -0.05 -17.82
CA LEU A 532 -21.03 0.07 -18.91
C LEU A 532 -20.90 1.40 -19.68
N SER A 533 -19.74 2.06 -19.63
CA SER A 533 -19.51 3.24 -20.49
C SER A 533 -19.37 2.81 -21.95
N PRO A 534 -19.97 3.52 -22.93
CA PRO A 534 -19.75 3.25 -24.36
C PRO A 534 -18.28 3.35 -24.80
N ASP A 535 -17.44 4.04 -24.02
CA ASP A 535 -16.01 4.22 -24.33
C ASP A 535 -15.17 2.94 -24.16
N ARG A 536 -15.75 1.85 -23.63
CA ARG A 536 -14.99 0.63 -23.36
C ARG A 536 -14.81 -0.17 -24.64
N HIS A 537 -13.65 -0.81 -24.77
CA HIS A 537 -13.27 -1.50 -26.00
C HIS A 537 -13.74 -2.96 -26.06
N LEU A 538 -13.61 -3.69 -24.95
CA LEU A 538 -13.73 -5.14 -24.91
C LEU A 538 -14.33 -5.58 -23.57
N ALA A 539 -15.20 -6.59 -23.61
CA ALA A 539 -15.72 -7.30 -22.45
C ALA A 539 -15.44 -8.80 -22.57
N ALA A 540 -14.53 -9.29 -21.74
CA ALA A 540 -14.18 -10.70 -21.65
C ALA A 540 -14.96 -11.38 -20.52
N PHE A 541 -15.48 -12.58 -20.79
CA PHE A 541 -16.27 -13.36 -19.84
C PHE A 541 -15.66 -14.74 -19.65
N ASP A 542 -15.58 -15.16 -18.39
CA ASP A 542 -15.56 -16.57 -18.04
C ASP A 542 -16.95 -17.22 -18.19
N LEU A 543 -17.02 -18.54 -18.27
CA LEU A 543 -18.26 -19.30 -18.38
C LEU A 543 -18.77 -19.82 -17.04
N GLU A 544 -17.95 -20.62 -16.35
CA GLU A 544 -18.37 -21.40 -15.18
C GLU A 544 -18.55 -20.54 -13.92
N ASN A 545 -19.77 -20.48 -13.41
CA ASN A 545 -20.20 -19.65 -12.28
C ASN A 545 -20.18 -18.14 -12.54
N THR A 546 -19.69 -17.72 -13.70
CA THR A 546 -19.86 -16.37 -14.25
C THR A 546 -21.13 -16.25 -15.09
N LEU A 547 -21.29 -17.06 -16.13
CA LEU A 547 -22.48 -17.07 -17.01
C LEU A 547 -23.47 -18.19 -16.66
N ILE A 548 -22.96 -19.34 -16.22
CA ILE A 548 -23.77 -20.52 -15.87
C ILE A 548 -23.42 -21.06 -14.49
N ALA A 549 -24.42 -21.49 -13.72
CA ALA A 549 -24.25 -22.17 -12.45
C ALA A 549 -23.84 -23.65 -12.61
N SER A 550 -22.70 -23.91 -13.25
CA SER A 550 -22.19 -25.24 -13.57
C SER A 550 -20.68 -25.31 -13.51
N ASN A 551 -20.13 -26.51 -13.65
CA ASN A 551 -18.71 -26.77 -13.86
C ASN A 551 -18.51 -27.87 -14.92
N VAL A 552 -17.27 -28.09 -15.34
CA VAL A 552 -16.92 -29.11 -16.35
C VAL A 552 -17.32 -30.53 -15.94
N VAL A 553 -17.28 -30.85 -14.65
CA VAL A 553 -17.68 -32.17 -14.12
C VAL A 553 -19.18 -32.39 -14.29
N ALA A 554 -19.98 -31.39 -13.96
CA ALA A 554 -21.43 -31.41 -14.15
C ALA A 554 -21.80 -31.49 -15.63
N SER A 555 -21.06 -30.79 -16.49
CA SER A 555 -21.21 -30.91 -17.93
C SER A 555 -20.92 -32.33 -18.41
N TYR A 556 -19.81 -32.93 -18.01
CA TYR A 556 -19.48 -34.31 -18.38
C TYR A 556 -20.49 -35.32 -17.85
N ALA A 557 -20.88 -35.21 -16.57
CA ALA A 557 -21.84 -36.12 -15.94
C ALA A 557 -23.18 -36.18 -16.67
N TRP A 558 -23.65 -35.04 -17.18
CA TRP A 558 -24.85 -34.98 -17.99
C TRP A 558 -24.68 -35.75 -19.31
N LEU A 559 -23.60 -35.49 -20.07
CA LEU A 559 -23.34 -36.12 -21.36
C LEU A 559 -23.11 -37.63 -21.21
N ALA A 560 -22.22 -38.02 -20.29
CA ALA A 560 -21.90 -39.41 -20.04
C ALA A 560 -23.14 -40.21 -19.58
N SER A 561 -24.01 -39.62 -18.75
CA SER A 561 -25.20 -40.33 -18.25
C SER A 561 -26.33 -40.48 -19.28
N ARG A 562 -26.28 -39.74 -20.39
CA ARG A 562 -27.38 -39.65 -21.37
C ARG A 562 -27.81 -40.99 -21.93
N ARG A 563 -26.85 -41.85 -22.24
CA ARG A 563 -27.08 -43.15 -22.90
C ARG A 563 -26.80 -44.35 -21.98
N LEU A 564 -26.55 -44.12 -20.68
CA LEU A 564 -26.32 -45.17 -19.68
C LEU A 564 -27.63 -45.81 -19.17
N SER A 565 -27.57 -47.12 -18.92
CA SER A 565 -28.63 -47.85 -18.23
C SER A 565 -28.78 -47.40 -16.77
N PRO A 566 -29.91 -47.64 -16.09
CA PRO A 566 -30.08 -47.28 -14.68
C PRO A 566 -28.99 -47.85 -13.75
N ARG A 567 -28.54 -49.08 -14.01
CA ARG A 567 -27.47 -49.74 -13.24
C ARG A 567 -26.11 -49.07 -13.48
N ASP A 568 -25.83 -48.70 -14.72
CA ASP A 568 -24.56 -48.06 -15.08
C ASP A 568 -24.51 -46.59 -14.64
N ARG A 569 -25.65 -45.89 -14.62
CA ARG A 569 -25.77 -44.56 -13.99
C ARG A 569 -25.41 -44.59 -12.51
N LEU A 570 -25.87 -45.60 -11.77
CA LEU A 570 -25.54 -45.76 -10.35
C LEU A 570 -24.03 -46.00 -10.18
N ARG A 571 -23.44 -46.90 -10.98
CA ARG A 571 -21.98 -47.14 -10.97
C ARG A 571 -21.18 -45.87 -11.28
N PHE A 572 -21.60 -45.12 -12.30
CA PHE A 572 -21.00 -43.86 -12.71
C PHE A 572 -20.99 -42.85 -11.55
N VAL A 573 -22.14 -42.61 -10.92
CA VAL A 573 -22.26 -41.68 -9.79
C VAL A 573 -21.35 -42.11 -8.64
N THR A 574 -21.36 -43.39 -8.25
CA THR A 574 -20.51 -43.91 -7.17
C THR A 574 -19.02 -43.73 -7.50
N LYS A 575 -18.59 -44.02 -8.72
CA LYS A 575 -17.20 -43.82 -9.18
C LYS A 575 -16.80 -42.35 -9.13
N THR A 576 -17.64 -41.45 -9.67
CA THR A 576 -17.37 -40.00 -9.65
C THR A 576 -17.29 -39.44 -8.23
N LEU A 577 -18.13 -39.93 -7.30
CA LEU A 577 -18.07 -39.53 -5.89
C LEU A 577 -16.78 -40.02 -5.20
N LEU A 578 -16.32 -41.24 -5.50
CA LEU A 578 -15.06 -41.77 -4.99
C LEU A 578 -13.83 -41.01 -5.53
N GLU A 579 -13.89 -40.53 -6.78
CA GLU A 579 -12.81 -39.74 -7.40
C GLU A 579 -12.84 -38.25 -7.00
N ALA A 580 -13.92 -37.76 -6.41
CA ALA A 580 -14.12 -36.34 -6.13
C ALA A 580 -12.98 -35.68 -5.30
N PRO A 581 -12.43 -36.32 -4.23
CA PRO A 581 -11.30 -35.75 -3.50
C PRO A 581 -10.05 -35.58 -4.36
N THR A 582 -9.76 -36.56 -5.23
CA THR A 582 -8.62 -36.52 -6.15
C THR A 582 -8.79 -35.41 -7.19
N LEU A 583 -9.99 -35.28 -7.75
CA LEU A 583 -10.32 -34.22 -8.70
C LEU A 583 -10.18 -32.82 -8.07
N LEU A 584 -10.65 -32.64 -6.83
CA LEU A 584 -10.50 -31.38 -6.10
C LEU A 584 -9.04 -31.06 -5.76
N ALA A 585 -8.24 -32.08 -5.42
CA ALA A 585 -6.82 -31.91 -5.13
C ALA A 585 -6.03 -31.50 -6.39
N LEU A 586 -6.33 -32.12 -7.54
CA LEU A 586 -5.74 -31.73 -8.83
C LEU A 586 -6.13 -30.30 -9.21
N ASP A 587 -7.41 -29.96 -9.09
CA ASP A 587 -7.94 -28.63 -9.44
C ASP A 587 -7.32 -27.50 -8.61
N ARG A 588 -7.12 -27.76 -7.31
CA ARG A 588 -6.45 -26.80 -6.41
C ARG A 588 -4.97 -26.62 -6.71
N LYS A 589 -4.32 -27.63 -7.29
CA LYS A 589 -2.89 -27.61 -7.59
C LYS A 589 -2.63 -26.95 -8.95
N ASP A 590 -3.28 -27.45 -10.00
CA ASP A 590 -3.17 -26.93 -11.35
C ASP A 590 -4.45 -27.25 -12.14
N ARG A 591 -5.16 -26.19 -12.57
CA ARG A 591 -6.41 -26.30 -13.31
C ARG A 591 -6.20 -26.94 -14.69
N SER A 592 -5.07 -26.70 -15.35
CA SER A 592 -4.76 -27.24 -16.67
C SER A 592 -4.56 -28.75 -16.60
N ASP A 593 -3.79 -29.23 -15.62
CA ASP A 593 -3.58 -30.67 -15.37
C ASP A 593 -4.88 -31.36 -15.00
N PHE A 594 -5.72 -30.71 -14.17
CA PHE A 594 -7.07 -31.21 -13.90
C PHE A 594 -7.87 -31.37 -15.19
N LEU A 595 -7.91 -30.37 -16.08
CA LEU A 595 -8.65 -30.49 -17.35
C LEU A 595 -8.06 -31.57 -18.27
N ARG A 596 -6.74 -31.68 -18.38
CA ARG A 596 -6.08 -32.75 -19.16
C ARG A 596 -6.44 -34.13 -18.63
N TYR A 597 -6.35 -34.33 -17.32
CA TYR A 597 -6.74 -35.58 -16.68
C TYR A 597 -8.25 -35.84 -16.83
N PHE A 598 -9.07 -34.80 -16.73
CA PHE A 598 -10.52 -34.91 -16.78
C PHE A 598 -11.01 -35.26 -18.19
N TYR A 599 -10.54 -34.54 -19.21
CA TYR A 599 -10.98 -34.69 -20.59
C TYR A 599 -10.45 -35.92 -21.32
N ARG A 600 -9.44 -36.62 -20.78
CA ARG A 600 -9.09 -37.98 -21.23
C ARG A 600 -10.27 -38.95 -21.22
N ARG A 601 -11.31 -38.67 -20.43
CA ARG A 601 -12.56 -39.45 -20.40
C ARG A 601 -13.36 -39.40 -21.71
N TYR A 602 -13.04 -38.48 -22.63
CA TYR A 602 -13.64 -38.43 -23.96
C TYR A 602 -12.91 -39.31 -24.98
N GLU A 603 -11.82 -39.99 -24.61
CA GLU A 603 -11.08 -40.90 -25.50
C GLU A 603 -12.01 -41.98 -26.09
N GLY A 604 -12.03 -42.09 -27.42
CA GLY A 604 -12.87 -43.04 -28.15
C GLY A 604 -14.33 -42.61 -28.30
N ALA A 605 -14.75 -41.45 -27.78
CA ALA A 605 -16.13 -40.97 -27.94
C ALA A 605 -16.42 -40.56 -29.40
N PRO A 606 -17.54 -41.00 -30.02
CA PRO A 606 -17.89 -40.61 -31.39
C PRO A 606 -18.23 -39.12 -31.49
N VAL A 607 -17.61 -38.40 -32.44
CA VAL A 607 -17.75 -36.95 -32.58
C VAL A 607 -19.19 -36.55 -32.89
N ASP A 608 -19.82 -37.20 -33.88
CA ASP A 608 -21.20 -36.89 -34.31
C ASP A 608 -22.22 -37.07 -33.18
N GLN A 609 -22.00 -38.08 -32.33
CA GLN A 609 -22.86 -38.37 -31.18
C GLN A 609 -22.76 -37.29 -30.10
N ILE A 610 -21.54 -36.81 -29.81
CA ILE A 610 -21.33 -35.76 -28.81
C ILE A 610 -21.84 -34.41 -29.31
N ALA A 611 -21.74 -34.14 -30.61
CA ALA A 611 -22.35 -32.96 -31.22
C ALA A 611 -23.88 -32.98 -31.07
N GLU A 612 -24.54 -34.11 -31.36
CA GLU A 612 -25.99 -34.29 -31.17
C GLU A 612 -26.40 -34.14 -29.70
N ASP A 613 -25.75 -34.88 -28.80
CA ASP A 613 -26.07 -34.86 -27.37
C ASP A 613 -25.83 -33.48 -26.74
N SER A 614 -24.83 -32.72 -27.22
CA SER A 614 -24.54 -31.37 -26.73
C SER A 614 -25.55 -30.32 -27.19
N ALA A 615 -26.08 -30.44 -28.41
CA ALA A 615 -27.15 -29.55 -28.89
C ALA A 615 -28.43 -29.68 -28.06
N GLU A 616 -28.79 -30.91 -27.63
CA GLU A 616 -29.92 -31.11 -26.71
C GLU A 616 -29.62 -30.58 -25.30
N LYS A 617 -28.42 -30.88 -24.78
CA LYS A 617 -27.95 -30.39 -23.48
C LYS A 617 -28.01 -28.88 -23.36
N PHE A 618 -27.70 -28.18 -24.45
CA PHE A 618 -27.71 -26.73 -24.49
C PHE A 618 -29.06 -26.15 -24.03
N SER A 619 -30.16 -26.77 -24.45
CA SER A 619 -31.49 -26.33 -24.04
C SER A 619 -31.67 -26.42 -22.51
N GLU A 620 -31.13 -27.47 -21.87
CA GLU A 620 -31.16 -27.61 -20.41
C GLU A 620 -30.17 -26.66 -19.71
N LEU A 621 -28.96 -26.44 -20.27
CA LEU A 621 -27.96 -25.53 -19.73
C LEU A 621 -28.42 -24.06 -19.74
N ILE A 622 -29.07 -23.62 -20.83
CA ILE A 622 -29.63 -22.27 -20.93
C ILE A 622 -30.84 -22.10 -20.01
N LEU A 623 -31.79 -23.04 -20.04
CA LEU A 623 -33.06 -22.89 -19.32
C LEU A 623 -32.92 -23.10 -17.80
N ALA A 624 -32.06 -24.03 -17.37
CA ALA A 624 -31.96 -24.39 -15.96
C ALA A 624 -30.71 -23.82 -15.26
N LYS A 625 -29.60 -23.58 -15.97
CA LYS A 625 -28.33 -23.24 -15.30
C LYS A 625 -27.78 -21.85 -15.60
N SER A 626 -28.24 -21.16 -16.64
CA SER A 626 -27.75 -19.82 -16.93
C SER A 626 -28.19 -18.82 -15.86
N PHE A 627 -27.32 -17.86 -15.57
CA PHE A 627 -27.69 -16.70 -14.78
C PHE A 627 -28.34 -15.67 -15.71
N PRO A 628 -29.64 -15.37 -15.58
CA PRO A 628 -30.31 -14.44 -16.49
C PRO A 628 -29.68 -13.04 -16.50
N ALA A 629 -29.15 -12.60 -15.35
CA ALA A 629 -28.44 -11.33 -15.22
C ALA A 629 -27.13 -11.31 -16.02
N ALA A 630 -26.39 -12.42 -16.04
CA ALA A 630 -25.14 -12.53 -16.78
C ALA A 630 -25.38 -12.47 -18.29
N ILE A 631 -26.39 -13.18 -18.80
CA ILE A 631 -26.76 -13.13 -20.22
C ILE A 631 -27.21 -11.73 -20.64
N ARG A 632 -27.97 -11.02 -19.78
CA ARG A 632 -28.32 -9.61 -20.02
C ARG A 632 -27.07 -8.73 -20.07
N ARG A 633 -26.11 -8.95 -19.16
CA ARG A 633 -24.87 -8.17 -19.14
C ARG A 633 -24.06 -8.30 -20.44
N VAL A 634 -23.93 -9.51 -20.99
CA VAL A 634 -23.27 -9.72 -22.29
C VAL A 634 -23.98 -8.91 -23.39
N ARG A 635 -25.32 -8.97 -23.43
CA ARG A 635 -26.12 -8.22 -24.40
C ARG A 635 -26.02 -6.71 -24.23
N GLU A 636 -25.94 -6.20 -22.99
CA GLU A 636 -25.71 -4.79 -22.69
C GLU A 636 -24.39 -4.31 -23.28
N HIS A 637 -23.30 -5.05 -23.07
CA HIS A 637 -22.01 -4.73 -23.67
C HIS A 637 -22.04 -4.72 -25.20
N LYS A 638 -22.69 -5.72 -25.80
CA LYS A 638 -22.85 -5.79 -27.26
C LYS A 638 -23.68 -4.63 -27.80
N ALA A 639 -24.72 -4.21 -27.08
CA ALA A 639 -25.55 -3.05 -27.44
C ALA A 639 -24.79 -1.72 -27.32
N LEU A 640 -23.82 -1.62 -26.41
CA LEU A 640 -22.92 -0.47 -26.26
C LEU A 640 -21.78 -0.46 -27.28
N GLY A 641 -21.67 -1.49 -28.14
CA GLY A 641 -20.64 -1.60 -29.16
C GLY A 641 -19.31 -2.17 -28.67
N HIS A 642 -19.26 -2.65 -27.43
CA HIS A 642 -18.04 -3.30 -26.92
C HIS A 642 -17.90 -4.65 -27.60
N ARG A 643 -16.67 -5.03 -27.93
CA ARG A 643 -16.41 -6.37 -28.43
C ARG A 643 -16.58 -7.38 -27.30
N THR A 644 -17.27 -8.48 -27.55
CA THR A 644 -17.60 -9.49 -26.54
C THR A 644 -16.87 -10.80 -26.81
N VAL A 645 -16.12 -11.28 -25.81
CA VAL A 645 -15.31 -12.50 -25.92
C VAL A 645 -15.60 -13.44 -24.76
N LEU A 646 -15.81 -14.72 -25.07
CA LEU A 646 -15.86 -15.79 -24.06
C LEU A 646 -14.50 -16.48 -23.99
N ILE A 647 -13.89 -16.57 -22.81
CA ILE A 647 -12.64 -17.29 -22.58
C ILE A 647 -12.89 -18.35 -21.50
N THR A 648 -12.83 -19.64 -21.86
CA THR A 648 -13.25 -20.72 -20.95
C THR A 648 -12.50 -22.02 -21.15
N GLY A 649 -12.25 -22.75 -20.06
CA GLY A 649 -11.66 -24.08 -20.11
C GLY A 649 -12.64 -25.18 -20.57
N ALA A 650 -13.90 -24.83 -20.82
CA ALA A 650 -14.90 -25.74 -21.38
C ALA A 650 -14.56 -26.10 -22.85
N LEU A 651 -15.05 -27.26 -23.28
CA LEU A 651 -14.84 -27.76 -24.63
C LEU A 651 -15.69 -27.03 -25.67
N ASP A 652 -15.17 -26.86 -26.88
CA ASP A 652 -15.83 -26.29 -28.06
C ASP A 652 -17.32 -26.67 -28.19
N PHE A 653 -17.66 -27.96 -28.19
CA PHE A 653 -19.05 -28.43 -28.33
C PHE A 653 -19.96 -28.08 -27.14
N ILE A 654 -19.40 -27.75 -25.96
CA ILE A 654 -20.17 -27.27 -24.81
C ILE A 654 -20.53 -25.79 -24.98
N VAL A 655 -19.65 -25.02 -25.62
CA VAL A 655 -19.72 -23.56 -25.67
C VAL A 655 -20.24 -23.02 -26.99
N GLU A 656 -20.18 -23.83 -28.05
CA GLU A 656 -20.71 -23.51 -29.39
C GLU A 656 -22.10 -22.89 -29.34
N PRO A 657 -23.02 -23.36 -28.49
CA PRO A 657 -24.34 -22.76 -28.46
C PRO A 657 -24.42 -21.32 -27.89
N PHE A 658 -23.38 -20.86 -27.18
CA PHE A 658 -23.22 -19.47 -26.75
C PHE A 658 -22.70 -18.55 -27.87
N ARG A 659 -22.27 -19.09 -29.02
CA ARG A 659 -21.72 -18.33 -30.15
C ARG A 659 -22.53 -17.10 -30.55
N PRO A 660 -23.88 -17.10 -30.58
CA PRO A 660 -24.64 -15.90 -30.94
C PRO A 660 -24.48 -14.71 -29.98
N LEU A 661 -24.09 -14.97 -28.72
CA LEU A 661 -23.92 -13.93 -27.70
C LEU A 661 -22.56 -13.24 -27.78
N PHE A 662 -21.56 -13.89 -28.35
CA PHE A 662 -20.18 -13.42 -28.38
C PHE A 662 -19.71 -13.15 -29.80
N ASP A 663 -18.76 -12.24 -29.97
CA ASP A 663 -18.11 -12.02 -31.26
C ASP A 663 -17.08 -13.14 -31.49
N ASP A 664 -16.36 -13.52 -30.43
CA ASP A 664 -15.37 -14.59 -30.46
C ASP A 664 -15.42 -15.47 -29.19
N ILE A 665 -15.03 -16.73 -29.34
CA ILE A 665 -14.93 -17.71 -28.25
C ILE A 665 -13.53 -18.33 -28.30
N VAL A 666 -12.83 -18.29 -27.16
CA VAL A 666 -11.57 -18.99 -26.90
C VAL A 666 -11.87 -20.12 -25.92
N CYS A 667 -11.71 -21.37 -26.36
CA CYS A 667 -12.11 -22.54 -25.59
C CYS A 667 -11.10 -23.68 -25.70
N ALA A 668 -11.33 -24.75 -24.93
CA ALA A 668 -10.53 -25.96 -25.02
C ALA A 668 -10.99 -26.83 -26.20
N GLU A 669 -10.03 -27.49 -26.87
CA GLU A 669 -10.30 -28.36 -28.02
C GLU A 669 -9.63 -29.72 -27.83
N LEU A 670 -10.30 -30.78 -28.29
CA LEU A 670 -9.78 -32.15 -28.29
C LEU A 670 -9.36 -32.57 -29.70
N GLY A 671 -8.30 -33.36 -29.78
CA GLY A 671 -7.87 -34.00 -31.00
C GLY A 671 -8.92 -35.00 -31.50
N GLN A 672 -9.00 -35.16 -32.82
CA GLN A 672 -9.93 -36.08 -33.47
C GLN A 672 -9.17 -37.04 -34.36
N SER A 673 -9.56 -38.31 -34.36
CA SER A 673 -9.00 -39.35 -35.22
C SER A 673 -10.08 -40.37 -35.58
N ASN A 674 -10.23 -40.69 -36.87
CA ASN A 674 -11.19 -41.69 -37.36
C ASN A 674 -12.65 -41.49 -36.87
N GLY A 675 -13.11 -40.24 -36.72
CA GLY A 675 -14.47 -39.92 -36.27
C GLY A 675 -14.70 -40.06 -34.76
N THR A 676 -13.65 -40.27 -33.97
CA THR A 676 -13.70 -40.27 -32.49
C THR A 676 -12.72 -39.25 -31.91
N TYR A 677 -12.97 -38.82 -30.67
CA TYR A 677 -12.03 -37.98 -29.93
C TYR A 677 -10.84 -38.81 -29.42
N THR A 678 -9.64 -38.23 -29.48
CA THR A 678 -8.42 -38.88 -28.96
C THR A 678 -8.30 -38.77 -27.44
N GLY A 679 -9.09 -37.90 -26.79
CA GLY A 679 -8.97 -37.59 -25.36
C GLY A 679 -7.78 -36.68 -25.02
N GLU A 680 -6.95 -36.35 -26.01
CA GLU A 680 -5.82 -35.42 -25.88
C GLU A 680 -6.22 -34.02 -26.38
N MET A 681 -5.76 -32.99 -25.69
CA MET A 681 -6.04 -31.60 -26.07
C MET A 681 -5.10 -31.14 -27.19
N THR A 682 -5.61 -30.39 -28.17
CA THR A 682 -4.81 -29.85 -29.29
C THR A 682 -3.91 -28.69 -28.87
N ALA A 683 -4.31 -27.96 -27.83
CA ALA A 683 -3.60 -26.82 -27.28
C ALA A 683 -3.66 -26.82 -25.74
N VAL A 684 -2.95 -25.87 -25.12
CA VAL A 684 -3.10 -25.60 -23.69
C VAL A 684 -4.51 -25.05 -23.44
N PRO A 685 -5.28 -25.59 -22.49
CA PRO A 685 -6.59 -25.02 -22.16
C PRO A 685 -6.45 -23.55 -21.72
N PRO A 686 -7.42 -22.68 -22.07
CA PRO A 686 -7.42 -21.31 -21.59
C PRO A 686 -7.87 -21.29 -20.11
N THR A 687 -6.92 -21.57 -19.22
CA THR A 687 -7.05 -21.54 -17.77
C THR A 687 -5.90 -20.75 -17.16
N GLY A 688 -6.16 -20.01 -16.08
CA GLY A 688 -5.16 -19.18 -15.42
C GLY A 688 -4.48 -18.21 -16.39
N GLU A 689 -3.15 -18.22 -16.41
CA GLU A 689 -2.32 -17.38 -17.30
C GLU A 689 -2.63 -17.52 -18.79
N ALA A 690 -3.06 -18.71 -19.25
CA ALA A 690 -3.44 -18.89 -20.64
C ALA A 690 -4.67 -18.05 -21.02
N ARG A 691 -5.54 -17.70 -20.05
CA ARG A 691 -6.66 -16.76 -20.28
C ARG A 691 -6.17 -15.33 -20.43
N TYR A 692 -5.21 -14.92 -19.60
CA TYR A 692 -4.55 -13.63 -19.74
C TYR A 692 -3.89 -13.51 -21.12
N GLN A 693 -3.11 -14.51 -21.54
CA GLN A 693 -2.44 -14.49 -22.83
C GLN A 693 -3.44 -14.45 -23.98
N ALA A 694 -4.50 -15.26 -23.93
CA ALA A 694 -5.57 -15.24 -24.93
C ALA A 694 -6.24 -13.86 -25.01
N LEU A 695 -6.51 -13.22 -23.87
CA LEU A 695 -7.09 -11.88 -23.82
C LEU A 695 -6.15 -10.82 -24.41
N TYR A 696 -4.86 -10.89 -24.05
CA TYR A 696 -3.83 -9.98 -24.53
C TYR A 696 -3.64 -10.09 -26.04
N ASP A 697 -3.48 -11.32 -26.56
CA ASP A 697 -3.32 -11.58 -27.99
C ASP A 697 -4.54 -11.14 -28.79
N TYR A 698 -5.74 -11.36 -28.23
CA TYR A 698 -6.98 -10.89 -28.82
C TYR A 698 -7.04 -9.36 -28.90
N ALA A 699 -6.70 -8.67 -27.81
CA ALA A 699 -6.68 -7.21 -27.76
C ALA A 699 -5.66 -6.63 -28.74
N GLN A 700 -4.44 -7.18 -28.79
CA GLN A 700 -3.39 -6.80 -29.74
C GLN A 700 -3.83 -6.99 -31.19
N LYS A 701 -4.38 -8.16 -31.53
CA LYS A 701 -4.88 -8.49 -32.88
C LYS A 701 -5.95 -7.50 -33.36
N HIS A 702 -6.69 -6.91 -32.44
CA HIS A 702 -7.81 -6.03 -32.73
C HIS A 702 -7.57 -4.56 -32.38
N GLY A 703 -6.34 -4.18 -32.00
CA GLY A 703 -5.99 -2.80 -31.65
C GLY A 703 -6.75 -2.24 -30.44
N LEU A 704 -7.13 -3.10 -29.50
CA LEU A 704 -7.93 -2.74 -28.32
C LEU A 704 -7.02 -2.47 -27.11
N ASP A 705 -7.29 -1.40 -26.37
CA ASP A 705 -6.59 -1.10 -25.11
C ASP A 705 -7.21 -1.86 -23.92
N LEU A 706 -6.40 -2.70 -23.25
CA LEU A 706 -6.83 -3.43 -22.05
C LEU A 706 -7.17 -2.50 -20.87
N ARG A 707 -6.56 -1.32 -20.78
CA ARG A 707 -6.91 -0.31 -19.76
C ARG A 707 -8.34 0.21 -19.92
N GLU A 708 -8.87 0.11 -21.13
CA GLU A 708 -10.25 0.48 -21.44
C GLU A 708 -11.18 -0.75 -21.59
N SER A 709 -10.74 -1.91 -21.10
CA SER A 709 -11.45 -3.20 -21.22
C SER A 709 -11.99 -3.73 -19.89
N ILE A 710 -12.88 -4.74 -19.96
CA ILE A 710 -13.57 -5.37 -18.83
C ILE A 710 -13.31 -6.88 -18.84
N ALA A 711 -13.16 -7.48 -17.66
CA ALA A 711 -13.09 -8.93 -17.48
C ALA A 711 -14.01 -9.37 -16.33
N TYR A 712 -14.80 -10.43 -16.57
CA TYR A 712 -15.73 -11.02 -15.62
C TYR A 712 -15.29 -12.45 -15.26
N ALA A 713 -15.06 -12.72 -13.97
CA ALA A 713 -14.68 -14.05 -13.49
C ALA A 713 -15.08 -14.32 -12.03
N ASP A 714 -15.14 -15.59 -11.62
CA ASP A 714 -15.55 -16.04 -10.29
C ASP A 714 -14.39 -16.57 -9.41
N SER A 715 -13.27 -16.95 -10.02
CA SER A 715 -12.17 -17.63 -9.35
C SER A 715 -10.92 -16.77 -9.21
N ALA A 716 -10.17 -16.99 -8.13
CA ALA A 716 -8.83 -16.42 -7.98
C ALA A 716 -7.87 -16.93 -9.05
N SER A 717 -8.11 -18.10 -9.67
CA SER A 717 -7.29 -18.57 -10.81
C SER A 717 -7.32 -17.60 -11.99
N ASP A 718 -8.37 -16.79 -12.14
CA ASP A 718 -8.52 -15.80 -13.19
C ASP A 718 -7.88 -14.44 -12.85
N LEU A 719 -7.16 -14.36 -11.72
CA LEU A 719 -6.53 -13.13 -11.26
C LEU A 719 -5.64 -12.46 -12.32
N PRO A 720 -4.79 -13.18 -13.09
CA PRO A 720 -3.99 -12.57 -14.15
C PRO A 720 -4.85 -11.89 -15.24
N MET A 721 -6.00 -12.47 -15.59
CA MET A 721 -6.92 -11.89 -16.56
C MET A 721 -7.63 -10.65 -16.00
N LEU A 722 -8.05 -10.70 -14.73
CA LEU A 722 -8.69 -9.58 -14.05
C LEU A 722 -7.73 -8.40 -13.83
N GLU A 723 -6.46 -8.67 -13.53
CA GLU A 723 -5.44 -7.62 -13.33
C GLU A 723 -5.02 -6.92 -14.61
N ALA A 724 -5.15 -7.59 -15.75
CA ALA A 724 -4.74 -7.04 -17.04
C ALA A 724 -5.67 -5.94 -17.56
N VAL A 725 -6.92 -5.90 -17.09
CA VAL A 725 -7.94 -4.95 -17.56
C VAL A 725 -8.09 -3.75 -16.62
N GLY A 726 -8.53 -2.61 -17.15
CA GLY A 726 -8.83 -1.44 -16.33
C GLY A 726 -10.07 -1.59 -15.45
N PHE A 727 -11.01 -2.46 -15.84
CA PHE A 727 -12.30 -2.63 -15.15
C PHE A 727 -12.61 -4.10 -14.82
N PRO A 728 -11.95 -4.70 -13.82
CA PRO A 728 -12.25 -6.05 -13.38
C PRO A 728 -13.58 -6.17 -12.63
N VAL A 729 -14.28 -7.28 -12.84
CA VAL A 729 -15.54 -7.61 -12.17
C VAL A 729 -15.50 -9.03 -11.61
N ALA A 730 -15.62 -9.13 -10.29
CA ALA A 730 -15.73 -10.40 -9.59
C ALA A 730 -17.20 -10.84 -9.55
N VAL A 731 -17.55 -11.91 -10.26
CA VAL A 731 -18.92 -12.41 -10.38
C VAL A 731 -19.08 -13.67 -9.56
N ASN A 732 -20.06 -13.71 -8.66
CA ASN A 732 -20.30 -14.83 -7.75
C ASN A 732 -19.01 -15.37 -7.10
N PRO A 733 -18.10 -14.50 -6.62
CA PRO A 733 -16.72 -14.89 -6.38
C PRO A 733 -16.60 -15.92 -5.27
N GLU A 734 -15.59 -16.77 -5.38
CA GLU A 734 -15.12 -17.57 -4.23
C GLU A 734 -14.47 -16.68 -3.16
N THR A 735 -14.35 -17.21 -1.94
CA THR A 735 -13.84 -16.48 -0.76
C THR A 735 -12.54 -15.73 -1.02
N ARG A 736 -11.58 -16.36 -1.72
CA ARG A 736 -10.29 -15.74 -2.03
C ARG A 736 -10.43 -14.56 -2.99
N LEU A 737 -11.15 -14.73 -4.11
CA LEU A 737 -11.39 -13.64 -5.05
C LEU A 737 -12.22 -12.51 -4.42
N ALA A 738 -13.17 -12.83 -3.55
CA ALA A 738 -13.98 -11.84 -2.83
C ALA A 738 -13.11 -10.96 -1.92
N ALA A 739 -12.14 -11.54 -1.21
CA ALA A 739 -11.19 -10.80 -0.38
C ALA A 739 -10.30 -9.88 -1.24
N ILE A 740 -9.75 -10.41 -2.35
CA ILE A 740 -8.94 -9.63 -3.29
C ILE A 740 -9.73 -8.47 -3.91
N ALA A 741 -10.95 -8.74 -4.37
CA ALA A 741 -11.83 -7.74 -4.97
C ALA A 741 -12.16 -6.61 -4.00
N ARG A 742 -12.42 -6.91 -2.72
CA ARG A 742 -12.63 -5.88 -1.68
C ARG A 742 -11.38 -5.04 -1.45
N LYS A 743 -10.24 -5.70 -1.27
CA LYS A 743 -8.95 -5.04 -1.03
C LYS A 743 -8.58 -4.07 -2.16
N ARG A 744 -8.81 -4.49 -3.41
CA ARG A 744 -8.52 -3.69 -4.61
C ARG A 744 -9.67 -2.78 -5.02
N GLY A 745 -10.81 -2.91 -4.36
CA GLY A 745 -11.96 -2.08 -4.58
C GLY A 745 -12.73 -2.33 -5.88
N TRP A 746 -12.63 -3.55 -6.42
CA TRP A 746 -13.29 -4.00 -7.64
C TRP A 746 -14.81 -4.14 -7.46
N LEU A 747 -15.54 -4.14 -8.58
CA LEU A 747 -16.98 -4.43 -8.53
C LEU A 747 -17.18 -5.91 -8.24
N VAL A 748 -18.01 -6.21 -7.24
CA VAL A 748 -18.50 -7.56 -6.97
C VAL A 748 -19.96 -7.62 -7.39
N GLU A 749 -20.31 -8.61 -8.22
CA GLU A 749 -21.69 -8.87 -8.62
C GLU A 749 -22.12 -10.28 -8.22
N ASP A 750 -23.38 -10.40 -7.80
CA ASP A 750 -24.00 -11.66 -7.41
C ASP A 750 -25.18 -11.93 -8.35
N PHE A 751 -24.95 -12.78 -9.35
CA PHE A 751 -25.95 -13.16 -10.32
C PHE A 751 -26.74 -14.37 -9.83
N GLN A 752 -28.03 -14.14 -9.57
CA GLN A 752 -28.94 -15.16 -9.03
C GLN A 752 -29.41 -16.15 -10.09
N LYS A 753 -29.63 -17.40 -9.68
CA LYS A 753 -30.25 -18.45 -10.52
C LYS A 753 -31.74 -18.17 -10.72
N SER A 754 -32.30 -18.68 -11.81
CA SER A 754 -33.75 -18.65 -12.02
C SER A 754 -34.50 -19.40 -10.92
N PRO A 755 -35.61 -18.84 -10.37
CA PRO A 755 -36.47 -19.56 -9.43
C PRO A 755 -36.96 -20.89 -10.02
N GLY A 756 -36.90 -21.99 -9.24
CA GLY A 756 -37.34 -23.33 -9.68
C GLY A 756 -36.24 -24.27 -10.18
N THR A 757 -34.98 -23.85 -10.16
CA THR A 757 -33.85 -24.68 -10.60
C THR A 757 -33.52 -25.83 -9.62
N ASN A 758 -33.39 -27.06 -10.12
CA ASN A 758 -33.13 -28.26 -9.32
C ASN A 758 -31.68 -28.30 -8.76
N ARG A 759 -31.52 -28.50 -7.44
CA ARG A 759 -30.22 -28.45 -6.71
C ARG A 759 -29.48 -29.81 -6.66
N ARG A 760 -29.47 -30.57 -7.75
CA ARG A 760 -28.74 -31.86 -7.75
C ARG A 760 -27.22 -31.63 -7.84
N LEU A 761 -26.46 -32.24 -6.94
CA LEU A 761 -24.99 -32.20 -6.91
C LEU A 761 -24.35 -32.73 -8.21
N LEU A 762 -24.95 -33.76 -8.82
CA LEU A 762 -24.58 -34.30 -10.13
C LEU A 762 -25.81 -34.27 -11.04
N PRO A 763 -25.85 -33.41 -12.07
CA PRO A 763 -26.96 -33.39 -13.02
C PRO A 763 -26.85 -34.59 -13.96
N LEU A 764 -27.81 -35.51 -13.89
CA LEU A 764 -27.92 -36.61 -14.84
C LEU A 764 -28.97 -36.27 -15.89
N ALA A 765 -28.71 -36.61 -17.14
CA ALA A 765 -29.62 -36.31 -18.23
C ALA A 765 -30.96 -37.08 -18.09
N PRO A 766 -32.08 -36.50 -18.59
CA PRO A 766 -33.37 -37.20 -18.67
C PRO A 766 -33.23 -38.56 -19.39
N GLN A 767 -34.06 -39.54 -19.01
CA GLN A 767 -34.04 -40.87 -19.66
C GLN A 767 -34.75 -40.80 -21.01
N GLN A 768 -34.09 -41.23 -22.09
CA GLN A 768 -34.76 -41.59 -23.34
C GLN A 768 -35.03 -43.09 -23.40
N ASN A 769 -36.16 -43.48 -24.00
CA ASN A 769 -36.42 -44.84 -24.44
C ASN A 769 -35.60 -45.16 -25.70
N LEU A 770 -34.32 -45.49 -25.51
CA LEU A 770 -33.40 -45.86 -26.61
C LEU A 770 -33.58 -47.34 -27.01
N ASN A 771 -33.63 -47.60 -28.32
CA ASN A 771 -33.61 -48.96 -28.90
C ASN A 771 -32.25 -49.66 -28.68
N SER A 772 -32.22 -51.00 -28.71
CA SER A 772 -31.05 -51.82 -28.36
C SER A 772 -29.77 -51.50 -29.16
N ARG A 773 -29.88 -51.03 -30.41
CA ARG A 773 -28.73 -50.58 -31.23
C ARG A 773 -28.14 -49.22 -30.84
N GLN A 774 -28.88 -48.37 -30.14
CA GLN A 774 -28.40 -47.06 -29.65
C GLN A 774 -27.72 -47.17 -28.28
N ARG A 775 -27.79 -48.35 -27.63
CA ARG A 775 -27.15 -48.63 -26.34
C ARG A 775 -25.71 -49.15 -26.45
N SER A 776 -25.22 -49.46 -27.66
CA SER A 776 -23.91 -50.08 -27.89
C SER A 776 -22.78 -49.08 -28.26
N ALA A 777 -23.10 -47.79 -28.44
CA ALA A 777 -22.13 -46.71 -28.68
C ALA A 777 -22.12 -45.78 -27.46
N VAL A 778 -21.56 -46.26 -26.36
CA VAL A 778 -21.48 -45.51 -25.09
C VAL A 778 -20.06 -44.99 -24.94
N MET A 779 -19.92 -43.76 -24.46
CA MET A 779 -18.64 -43.27 -23.94
C MET A 779 -18.06 -44.29 -22.95
N PRO A 780 -16.77 -44.64 -23.04
CA PRO A 780 -16.16 -45.65 -22.16
C PRO A 780 -16.23 -45.32 -20.66
#